data_AF-A0A7W1UXF1-F1
#
_entry.id   AF-A0A7W1UXF1-F1
#
_cell.length_a   1.000
_cell.length_b   1.000
_cell.length_c   1.000
_cell.angle_alpha   90.00
_cell.angle_beta   90.00
_cell.angle_gamma   90.00
#
_symmetry.space_group_name_H-M   'P 1'
#
loop_
_entity.id
_entity.type
_entity.pdbx_description
1 polymer ?
#
loop_
_entity_poly.entity_id
_entity_poly.type
_entity_poly.pdbx_seq_one_letter_code
_entity_poly.pdbx_strand_id
1 'polypeptide(L)'
;IITDYSDNELETKHFILFCELIENRIKKHLSDEIATNILNKSFSHFGNNLNEEILFEVWKQKKFKFISYIDKDDYEIPENVLKSNILEIGKPELKRILNFSFGSDFCSQFVNNKFNGIEHYTTSEIKDLYQFIEFDIESNQEKRKTQLDNLYAQQTITELTEQANKLGTIITNDDYNNYNHLIQLIPTQFNDEDKNRIKNIIYKIIALKCSEEFKPDLWIKGIIEEAPIEFVSKMFLDKDTQTEKRISILAKLQTDKQFKLLKLYSAEYDFERAFTLIEGLLKKENSLGYYFNLSEVLFDSEFWNDKKCNDLTKLFSDYVSDESSEERKYELFFKGYIKNIPQKLVYKNISNLKESDCRKIFESQPENKTYIEEILEEKITTENTSDFDWLYSLANKFLDKSNFDDFDSKVSETIEQPEYFILWKKGKAKIFPQKQIKEILNDKIENYAQIKNWIDNNSTTTEEIKDFLFSYLNNQVPVTDRIIFYKQLNHIKYLLQLNELHLEKIKLFQNDFYNIILWYLDKDEVLYFEQLKQKFIYFAPDEQVRIIRKLFFLKANGEFDLTVEKLNELTRFDLDLYKTNLKFNPDLPVDISTDIVVKALLSYDQKQRFFVESELLTLILNDLKLDKTRRFRLSNYFENCLGRQTAKFDWSRNGEISQVKYGDNKFYFAITFEYDPQIVEAVKSLPGRKWNNDTKIWGVPSQHETEVLNFAKEQRFFLDFEGSNYANNTHLADFKREEIPNGISFCEGRLANRPHEMFKKEFWWCGGQPCFNKCETIHPKEEWEKYTLLDFCEILGFNTDETNKMGDHIPKGNYYQFIALINRFNRLLDKLYCRDCNHILYPSDFGTSHFAAHTIVRFQCRNESCSNNDEIYLNHCLNGQCKCIIDSRVSRRCDNGLFICDNCGSCCSHNMLESRLLNLKLTGGYIHENLVKCVSEKLGHLERGEYFCYKCKTEMTEVGRDIFQCSNCNIKYDTTKYKFKRPHIHLRQRKETTGNNGNNESNDNDLDFPF
;
A
#
# COMPACT_ATOMS: atom_id res chain seq x y z
N ILE A 1 65.09 -83.06 -23.96
CA ILE A 1 63.88 -82.85 -24.80
C ILE A 1 63.75 -81.38 -25.17
N ILE A 2 63.40 -80.46 -24.25
CA ILE A 2 63.23 -79.03 -24.61
C ILE A 2 64.53 -78.42 -25.13
N THR A 3 65.64 -78.61 -24.41
CA THR A 3 66.97 -78.11 -24.82
C THR A 3 67.46 -78.80 -26.09
N ASP A 4 67.32 -80.11 -26.17
CA ASP A 4 67.71 -80.93 -27.33
C ASP A 4 66.98 -80.55 -28.64
N TYR A 5 65.67 -80.28 -28.57
CA TYR A 5 64.90 -79.78 -29.72
C TYR A 5 65.36 -78.37 -30.14
N SER A 6 65.64 -77.50 -29.16
CA SER A 6 66.16 -76.15 -29.43
C SER A 6 67.54 -76.18 -30.10
N ASP A 7 68.40 -77.13 -29.74
CA ASP A 7 69.78 -77.19 -30.25
C ASP A 7 69.87 -77.86 -31.63
N ASN A 8 68.98 -78.82 -31.93
CA ASN A 8 69.12 -79.68 -33.11
C ASN A 8 68.01 -79.52 -34.16
N GLU A 9 66.81 -79.02 -33.81
CA GLU A 9 65.63 -79.04 -34.70
C GLU A 9 64.93 -77.67 -34.88
N LEU A 10 65.19 -76.67 -34.03
CA LEU A 10 64.48 -75.39 -34.05
C LEU A 10 65.10 -74.39 -35.05
N GLU A 11 64.31 -73.92 -36.03
CA GLU A 11 64.69 -72.81 -36.90
C GLU A 11 64.66 -71.46 -36.16
N THR A 12 65.71 -70.63 -36.38
CA THR A 12 65.89 -69.28 -35.79
C THR A 12 64.61 -68.43 -35.77
N LYS A 13 63.91 -68.32 -36.90
CA LYS A 13 62.70 -67.47 -37.03
C LYS A 13 61.54 -67.90 -36.12
N HIS A 14 61.51 -69.15 -35.66
CA HIS A 14 60.47 -69.66 -34.78
C HIS A 14 60.86 -69.61 -33.30
N PHE A 15 62.05 -69.10 -32.98
CA PHE A 15 62.62 -69.14 -31.63
C PHE A 15 61.72 -68.48 -30.58
N ILE A 16 61.27 -67.24 -30.83
CA ILE A 16 60.42 -66.49 -29.88
C ILE A 16 59.09 -67.20 -29.66
N LEU A 17 58.44 -67.68 -30.73
CA LEU A 17 57.19 -68.42 -30.65
C LEU A 17 57.33 -69.74 -29.89
N PHE A 18 58.45 -70.43 -30.10
CA PHE A 18 58.77 -71.65 -29.36
C PHE A 18 58.94 -71.37 -27.87
N CYS A 19 59.67 -70.31 -27.50
CA CYS A 19 59.86 -69.91 -26.11
C CYS A 19 58.53 -69.55 -25.41
N GLU A 20 57.64 -68.83 -26.09
CA GLU A 20 56.29 -68.52 -25.59
C GLU A 20 55.42 -69.77 -25.44
N LEU A 21 55.52 -70.71 -26.39
CA LEU A 21 54.78 -71.97 -26.36
C LEU A 21 55.18 -72.83 -25.15
N ILE A 22 56.49 -73.02 -24.92
CA ILE A 22 56.95 -73.83 -23.80
C ILE A 22 56.63 -73.16 -22.46
N GLU A 23 56.76 -71.83 -22.36
CA GLU A 23 56.41 -71.08 -21.14
C GLU A 23 54.96 -71.32 -20.74
N ASN A 24 54.06 -71.17 -21.71
CA ASN A 24 52.63 -71.35 -21.50
C ASN A 24 52.25 -72.79 -21.19
N ARG A 25 52.84 -73.77 -21.90
CA ARG A 25 52.50 -75.19 -21.72
C ARG A 25 53.03 -75.74 -20.40
N ILE A 26 54.26 -75.39 -20.01
CA ILE A 26 54.89 -75.89 -18.79
C ILE A 26 54.18 -75.34 -17.55
N LYS A 27 53.89 -74.03 -17.52
CA LYS A 27 53.13 -73.39 -16.42
C LYS A 27 51.70 -73.94 -16.29
N LYS A 28 51.09 -74.40 -17.38
CA LYS A 28 49.72 -74.94 -17.36
C LYS A 28 49.61 -76.35 -16.76
N HIS A 29 50.65 -77.16 -16.89
CA HIS A 29 50.59 -78.59 -16.58
C HIS A 29 51.42 -79.02 -15.37
N LEU A 30 52.30 -78.15 -14.85
CA LEU A 30 53.13 -78.40 -13.68
C LEU A 30 52.88 -77.33 -12.61
N SER A 31 53.11 -77.66 -11.35
CA SER A 31 53.05 -76.68 -10.25
C SER A 31 54.09 -75.57 -10.46
N ASP A 32 53.78 -74.35 -10.04
CA ASP A 32 54.59 -73.15 -10.28
C ASP A 32 56.07 -73.31 -9.88
N GLU A 33 56.39 -73.99 -8.78
CA GLU A 33 57.78 -74.20 -8.35
C GLU A 33 58.56 -75.09 -9.33
N ILE A 34 57.94 -76.16 -9.80
CA ILE A 34 58.53 -77.09 -10.78
C ILE A 34 58.60 -76.43 -12.17
N ALA A 35 57.53 -75.75 -12.58
CA ALA A 35 57.46 -75.04 -13.86
C ALA A 35 58.53 -73.96 -13.96
N THR A 36 58.72 -73.17 -12.90
CA THR A 36 59.73 -72.12 -12.82
C THR A 36 61.15 -72.69 -12.90
N ASN A 37 61.42 -73.80 -12.21
CA ASN A 37 62.74 -74.45 -12.26
C ASN A 37 63.08 -74.98 -13.68
N ILE A 38 62.11 -75.60 -14.36
CA ILE A 38 62.30 -76.10 -15.74
C ILE A 38 62.48 -74.94 -16.72
N LEU A 39 61.68 -73.89 -16.61
CA LEU A 39 61.77 -72.72 -17.49
C LEU A 39 63.07 -71.95 -17.29
N ASN A 40 63.52 -71.76 -16.04
CA ASN A 40 64.80 -71.11 -15.77
C ASN A 40 65.96 -71.92 -16.35
N LYS A 41 65.94 -73.25 -16.22
CA LYS A 41 66.95 -74.11 -16.85
C LYS A 41 66.91 -74.06 -18.38
N SER A 42 65.71 -74.02 -18.96
CA SER A 42 65.54 -73.98 -20.43
C SER A 42 65.99 -72.64 -21.01
N PHE A 43 65.55 -71.52 -20.44
CA PHE A 43 65.95 -70.18 -20.90
C PHE A 43 67.42 -69.87 -20.60
N SER A 44 67.97 -70.39 -19.50
CA SER A 44 69.42 -70.31 -19.26
C SER A 44 70.21 -71.10 -20.29
N HIS A 45 69.72 -72.29 -20.68
CA HIS A 45 70.31 -73.05 -21.78
C HIS A 45 70.23 -72.32 -23.12
N PHE A 46 69.09 -71.69 -23.43
CA PHE A 46 68.94 -70.93 -24.68
C PHE A 46 69.86 -69.71 -24.71
N GLY A 47 69.93 -68.95 -23.61
CA GLY A 47 70.83 -67.79 -23.48
C GLY A 47 72.30 -68.16 -23.69
N ASN A 48 72.71 -69.36 -23.27
CA ASN A 48 74.08 -69.85 -23.44
C ASN A 48 74.39 -70.36 -24.87
N ASN A 49 73.39 -70.57 -25.73
CA ASN A 49 73.55 -71.16 -27.07
C ASN A 49 72.92 -70.30 -28.20
N LEU A 50 72.91 -68.97 -28.04
CA LEU A 50 72.35 -68.04 -29.02
C LEU A 50 73.22 -67.84 -30.27
N ASN A 51 72.56 -67.61 -31.42
CA ASN A 51 73.17 -67.02 -32.62
C ASN A 51 72.76 -65.54 -32.80
N GLU A 52 73.49 -64.79 -33.63
CA GLU A 52 73.31 -63.34 -33.80
C GLU A 52 71.92 -62.96 -34.36
N GLU A 53 71.32 -63.81 -35.21
CA GLU A 53 70.00 -63.55 -35.82
C GLU A 53 68.87 -63.71 -34.79
N ILE A 54 68.90 -64.79 -33.99
CA ILE A 54 68.00 -64.97 -32.84
C ILE A 54 68.16 -63.81 -31.86
N LEU A 55 69.41 -63.40 -31.61
CA LEU A 55 69.71 -62.33 -30.68
C LEU A 55 69.14 -60.98 -31.15
N PHE A 56 69.26 -60.65 -32.44
CA PHE A 56 68.67 -59.44 -33.01
C PHE A 56 67.15 -59.45 -32.92
N GLU A 57 66.49 -60.56 -33.24
CA GLU A 57 65.03 -60.66 -33.16
C GLU A 57 64.50 -60.56 -31.73
N VAL A 58 65.15 -61.25 -30.78
CA VAL A 58 64.82 -61.13 -29.35
C VAL A 58 65.02 -59.70 -28.88
N TRP A 59 66.08 -59.03 -29.34
CA TRP A 59 66.38 -57.65 -29.00
C TRP A 59 65.37 -56.66 -29.57
N LYS A 60 65.06 -56.79 -30.86
CA LYS A 60 64.10 -55.93 -31.56
C LYS A 60 62.71 -56.02 -30.90
N GLN A 61 62.31 -57.22 -30.49
CA GLN A 61 61.00 -57.48 -29.85
C GLN A 61 60.99 -57.36 -28.32
N LYS A 62 62.12 -57.04 -27.68
CA LYS A 62 62.27 -56.89 -26.21
C LYS A 62 61.90 -58.12 -25.39
N LYS A 63 62.20 -59.33 -25.89
CA LYS A 63 61.83 -60.62 -25.25
C LYS A 63 62.98 -61.22 -24.43
N PHE A 64 63.69 -60.39 -23.65
CA PHE A 64 64.96 -60.74 -23.00
C PHE A 64 64.87 -61.90 -21.99
N LYS A 65 63.69 -62.13 -21.40
CA LYS A 65 63.47 -63.25 -20.49
C LYS A 65 63.77 -64.63 -21.12
N PHE A 66 63.61 -64.77 -22.44
CA PHE A 66 63.86 -66.03 -23.15
C PHE A 66 65.33 -66.39 -23.28
N ILE A 67 66.20 -65.41 -23.02
CA ILE A 67 67.66 -65.59 -22.99
C ILE A 67 68.19 -65.51 -21.55
N SER A 68 67.30 -65.67 -20.56
CA SER A 68 67.64 -65.61 -19.13
C SER A 68 68.23 -64.27 -18.67
N TYR A 69 67.93 -63.18 -19.39
CA TYR A 69 68.26 -61.84 -18.95
C TYR A 69 67.13 -61.31 -18.06
N ILE A 70 67.42 -61.11 -16.78
CA ILE A 70 66.45 -60.81 -15.71
C ILE A 70 66.53 -59.34 -15.26
N ASP A 71 67.54 -58.60 -15.72
CA ASP A 71 67.65 -57.18 -15.42
C ASP A 71 66.47 -56.40 -16.01
N LYS A 72 66.12 -55.30 -15.33
CA LYS A 72 65.02 -54.42 -15.77
C LYS A 72 65.41 -53.50 -16.92
N ASP A 73 66.70 -53.41 -17.24
CA ASP A 73 67.24 -52.53 -18.27
C ASP A 73 67.19 -53.17 -19.67
N ASP A 74 67.34 -52.35 -20.72
CA ASP A 74 67.35 -52.86 -22.11
C ASP A 74 68.62 -53.70 -22.34
N TYR A 75 68.53 -54.76 -23.15
CA TYR A 75 69.69 -55.60 -23.44
C TYR A 75 70.60 -54.88 -24.44
N GLU A 76 71.83 -54.58 -24.03
CA GLU A 76 72.84 -54.01 -24.91
C GLU A 76 73.35 -55.09 -25.89
N ILE A 77 72.72 -55.14 -27.07
CA ILE A 77 73.10 -56.06 -28.14
C ILE A 77 74.44 -55.65 -28.77
N PRO A 78 75.31 -56.60 -29.17
CA PRO A 78 76.58 -56.26 -29.81
C PRO A 78 76.42 -55.37 -31.06
N GLU A 79 77.28 -54.37 -31.17
CA GLU A 79 77.25 -53.35 -32.24
C GLU A 79 77.33 -53.97 -33.66
N ASN A 80 78.09 -55.06 -33.84
CA ASN A 80 78.21 -55.77 -35.11
C ASN A 80 76.88 -56.35 -35.58
N VAL A 81 76.02 -56.80 -34.65
CA VAL A 81 74.69 -57.33 -34.98
C VAL A 81 73.76 -56.21 -35.44
N LEU A 82 73.85 -55.01 -34.83
CA LEU A 82 73.11 -53.83 -35.29
C LEU A 82 73.58 -53.35 -36.67
N LYS A 83 74.89 -53.37 -36.93
CA LYS A 83 75.46 -53.01 -38.24
C LYS A 83 74.99 -53.94 -39.35
N SER A 84 74.92 -55.24 -39.10
CA SER A 84 74.42 -56.23 -40.06
C SER A 84 72.93 -56.05 -40.39
N ASN A 85 72.17 -55.35 -39.54
CA ASN A 85 70.73 -55.14 -39.69
C ASN A 85 70.35 -53.64 -39.84
N ILE A 86 71.27 -52.79 -40.31
CA ILE A 86 71.14 -51.31 -40.34
C ILE A 86 69.90 -50.79 -41.07
N LEU A 87 69.42 -51.50 -42.09
CA LEU A 87 68.26 -51.10 -42.89
C LEU A 87 66.94 -51.26 -42.13
N GLU A 88 66.92 -52.08 -41.09
CA GLU A 88 65.74 -52.34 -40.26
C GLU A 88 65.68 -51.44 -39.02
N ILE A 89 66.67 -50.55 -38.85
CA ILE A 89 66.78 -49.63 -37.73
C ILE A 89 66.01 -48.34 -38.07
N GLY A 90 64.90 -48.14 -37.36
CA GLY A 90 64.11 -46.92 -37.40
C GLY A 90 64.38 -46.01 -36.21
N LYS A 91 63.57 -44.95 -36.13
CA LYS A 91 63.58 -44.00 -35.01
C LYS A 91 63.41 -44.67 -33.62
N PRO A 92 62.51 -45.66 -33.43
CA PRO A 92 62.36 -46.33 -32.14
C PRO A 92 63.61 -47.11 -31.71
N GLU A 93 64.28 -47.75 -32.66
CA GLU A 93 65.50 -48.51 -32.43
C GLU A 93 66.67 -47.57 -32.11
N LEU A 94 66.84 -46.47 -32.85
CA LEU A 94 67.89 -45.47 -32.57
C LEU A 94 67.79 -44.89 -31.16
N LYS A 95 66.57 -44.62 -30.67
CA LYS A 95 66.37 -44.16 -29.27
C LYS A 95 66.84 -45.16 -28.24
N ARG A 96 66.69 -46.45 -28.52
CA ARG A 96 67.16 -47.52 -27.63
C ARG A 96 68.68 -47.63 -27.69
N ILE A 97 69.22 -47.67 -28.91
CA ILE A 97 70.65 -47.78 -29.19
C ILE A 97 71.42 -46.64 -28.54
N LEU A 98 70.86 -45.42 -28.49
CA LEU A 98 71.50 -44.26 -27.86
C LEU A 98 71.94 -44.51 -26.40
N ASN A 99 71.24 -45.40 -25.68
CA ASN A 99 71.55 -45.73 -24.28
C ASN A 99 72.62 -46.82 -24.12
N PHE A 100 73.12 -47.38 -25.21
CA PHE A 100 74.18 -48.40 -25.19
C PHE A 100 75.57 -47.75 -25.11
N SER A 101 76.56 -48.50 -24.65
CA SER A 101 77.94 -47.99 -24.49
C SER A 101 78.54 -47.41 -25.77
N PHE A 102 78.17 -47.95 -26.94
CA PHE A 102 78.58 -47.47 -28.28
C PHE A 102 77.50 -46.62 -29.00
N GLY A 103 76.38 -46.36 -28.33
CA GLY A 103 75.15 -45.86 -28.92
C GLY A 103 75.25 -44.51 -29.62
N SER A 104 75.97 -43.57 -29.00
CA SER A 104 76.15 -42.22 -29.53
C SER A 104 76.92 -42.21 -30.85
N ASP A 105 77.99 -43.01 -30.95
CA ASP A 105 78.82 -43.09 -32.16
C ASP A 105 78.07 -43.80 -33.30
N PHE A 106 77.33 -44.86 -32.99
CA PHE A 106 76.50 -45.57 -33.96
C PHE A 106 75.41 -44.68 -34.56
N CYS A 107 74.67 -43.97 -33.70
CA CYS A 107 73.59 -43.07 -34.13
C CYS A 107 74.12 -41.91 -35.00
N SER A 108 75.27 -41.32 -34.65
CA SER A 108 75.88 -40.26 -35.48
C SER A 108 76.34 -40.77 -36.84
N GLN A 109 76.91 -41.98 -36.93
CA GLN A 109 77.26 -42.60 -38.22
C GLN A 109 76.01 -42.85 -39.09
N PHE A 110 74.91 -43.29 -38.48
CA PHE A 110 73.63 -43.48 -39.16
C PHE A 110 73.11 -42.17 -39.77
N VAL A 111 73.12 -41.07 -38.99
CA VAL A 111 72.67 -39.76 -39.47
C VAL A 111 73.57 -39.23 -40.59
N ASN A 112 74.89 -39.35 -40.46
CA ASN A 112 75.82 -38.91 -41.50
C ASN A 112 75.57 -39.59 -42.85
N ASN A 113 75.23 -40.89 -42.86
CA ASN A 113 74.89 -41.60 -44.08
C ASN A 113 73.57 -41.09 -44.72
N LYS A 114 72.60 -40.66 -43.92
CA LYS A 114 71.33 -40.07 -44.42
C LYS A 114 71.50 -38.69 -45.06
N PHE A 115 72.50 -37.93 -44.63
CA PHE A 115 72.77 -36.58 -45.17
C PHE A 115 73.66 -36.60 -46.42
N ASN A 116 74.05 -37.77 -46.92
CA ASN A 116 74.90 -37.89 -48.09
C ASN A 116 74.11 -37.57 -49.38
N GLY A 117 74.60 -36.61 -50.18
CA GLY A 117 73.93 -36.18 -51.42
C GLY A 117 72.75 -35.22 -51.26
N ILE A 118 72.63 -34.53 -50.12
CA ILE A 118 71.51 -33.64 -49.76
C ILE A 118 71.18 -32.53 -50.78
N GLU A 119 72.15 -32.11 -51.59
CA GLU A 119 71.99 -30.99 -52.54
C GLU A 119 71.07 -31.30 -53.73
N HIS A 120 70.75 -32.58 -53.95
CA HIS A 120 69.84 -33.03 -55.00
C HIS A 120 68.44 -33.36 -54.50
N TYR A 121 68.17 -33.12 -53.21
CA TYR A 121 66.91 -33.50 -52.60
C TYR A 121 65.83 -32.48 -52.98
N THR A 122 64.62 -32.99 -53.18
CA THR A 122 63.42 -32.18 -53.31
C THR A 122 63.06 -31.53 -51.98
N THR A 123 62.25 -30.50 -52.04
CA THR A 123 61.67 -29.81 -50.88
C THR A 123 61.03 -30.78 -49.87
N SER A 124 60.43 -31.89 -50.35
CA SER A 124 59.85 -32.93 -49.50
C SER A 124 60.90 -33.81 -48.82
N GLU A 125 61.95 -34.20 -49.54
CA GLU A 125 63.02 -35.06 -49.02
C GLU A 125 63.89 -34.31 -48.00
N ILE A 126 64.14 -33.02 -48.21
CA ILE A 126 64.83 -32.14 -47.23
C ILE A 126 64.03 -32.07 -45.92
N LYS A 127 62.70 -31.96 -46.02
CA LYS A 127 61.81 -31.91 -44.85
C LYS A 127 61.87 -33.19 -44.00
N ASP A 128 61.96 -34.35 -44.65
CA ASP A 128 62.01 -35.64 -43.94
C ASP A 128 63.32 -35.86 -43.18
N LEU A 129 64.42 -35.20 -43.56
CA LEU A 129 65.71 -35.35 -42.87
C LEU A 129 65.76 -34.71 -41.47
N TYR A 130 64.91 -33.71 -41.19
CA TYR A 130 64.88 -33.05 -39.88
C TYR A 130 64.64 -34.04 -38.72
N GLN A 131 63.90 -35.13 -38.96
CA GLN A 131 63.54 -36.08 -37.92
C GLN A 131 64.71 -36.90 -37.37
N PHE A 132 65.84 -36.93 -38.09
CA PHE A 132 67.03 -37.71 -37.75
C PHE A 132 68.12 -36.89 -37.06
N ILE A 133 68.02 -35.56 -37.06
CA ILE A 133 69.04 -34.67 -36.48
C ILE A 133 69.29 -34.98 -35.00
N GLU A 134 68.24 -35.28 -34.24
CA GLU A 134 68.35 -35.53 -32.79
C GLU A 134 69.24 -36.74 -32.43
N PHE A 135 69.55 -37.60 -33.40
CA PHE A 135 70.40 -38.78 -33.22
C PHE A 135 71.86 -38.54 -33.59
N ASP A 136 72.21 -37.35 -34.09
CA ASP A 136 73.60 -36.97 -34.32
C ASP A 136 74.24 -36.45 -33.02
N ILE A 137 75.57 -36.35 -32.96
CA ILE A 137 76.26 -35.73 -31.83
C ILE A 137 75.91 -34.23 -31.74
N GLU A 138 75.72 -33.71 -30.53
CA GLU A 138 75.26 -32.33 -30.27
C GLU A 138 76.04 -31.28 -31.07
N SER A 139 77.37 -31.46 -31.21
CA SER A 139 78.23 -30.54 -31.96
C SER A 139 77.92 -30.43 -33.46
N ASN A 140 77.19 -31.40 -34.03
CA ASN A 140 76.81 -31.45 -35.43
C ASN A 140 75.34 -31.10 -35.69
N GLN A 141 74.47 -31.26 -34.69
CA GLN A 141 73.02 -31.05 -34.85
C GLN A 141 72.68 -29.65 -35.37
N GLU A 142 73.29 -28.62 -34.78
CA GLU A 142 73.07 -27.22 -35.18
C GLU A 142 73.55 -26.95 -36.61
N LYS A 143 74.75 -27.46 -36.97
CA LYS A 143 75.29 -27.33 -38.33
C LYS A 143 74.39 -27.99 -39.37
N ARG A 144 73.87 -29.20 -39.07
CA ARG A 144 72.96 -29.94 -39.95
C ARG A 144 71.63 -29.23 -40.12
N LYS A 145 71.11 -28.65 -39.04
CA LYS A 145 69.88 -27.84 -39.07
C LYS A 145 70.06 -26.58 -39.94
N THR A 146 71.12 -25.81 -39.73
CA THR A 146 71.42 -24.62 -40.55
C THR A 146 71.59 -24.96 -42.03
N GLN A 147 72.20 -26.11 -42.33
CA GLN A 147 72.36 -26.57 -43.72
C GLN A 147 71.01 -26.87 -44.39
N LEU A 148 70.08 -27.53 -43.68
CA LEU A 148 68.72 -27.79 -44.19
C LEU A 148 67.91 -26.50 -44.33
N ASP A 149 67.97 -25.61 -43.34
CA ASP A 149 67.20 -24.35 -43.34
C ASP A 149 67.55 -23.49 -44.57
N ASN A 150 68.84 -23.35 -44.87
CA ASN A 150 69.32 -22.57 -46.02
C ASN A 150 68.87 -23.16 -47.37
N LEU A 151 69.01 -24.48 -47.55
CA LEU A 151 68.61 -25.15 -48.79
C LEU A 151 67.09 -25.07 -49.00
N TYR A 152 66.32 -25.29 -47.94
CA TYR A 152 64.87 -25.22 -48.01
C TYR A 152 64.39 -23.80 -48.38
N ALA A 153 64.97 -22.77 -47.77
CA ALA A 153 64.63 -21.38 -48.10
C ALA A 153 64.92 -21.04 -49.57
N GLN A 154 66.07 -21.45 -50.10
CA GLN A 154 66.46 -21.19 -51.48
C GLN A 154 65.54 -21.88 -52.51
N GLN A 155 65.18 -23.14 -52.28
CA GLN A 155 64.30 -23.90 -53.16
C GLN A 155 62.89 -23.30 -53.17
N THR A 156 62.40 -22.90 -51.99
CA THR A 156 61.09 -22.23 -51.83
C THR A 156 61.03 -20.88 -52.55
N ILE A 157 62.08 -20.05 -52.45
CA ILE A 157 62.16 -18.77 -53.19
C ILE A 157 61.99 -18.99 -54.68
N THR A 158 62.70 -19.99 -55.22
CA THR A 158 62.71 -20.29 -56.65
C THR A 158 61.33 -20.72 -57.13
N GLU A 159 60.69 -21.66 -56.43
CA GLU A 159 59.36 -22.18 -56.76
C GLU A 159 58.28 -21.07 -56.71
N LEU A 160 58.23 -20.28 -55.63
CA LEU A 160 57.21 -19.25 -55.47
C LEU A 160 57.38 -18.07 -56.44
N THR A 161 58.63 -17.71 -56.76
CA THR A 161 58.91 -16.65 -57.74
C THR A 161 58.49 -17.06 -59.14
N GLU A 162 58.74 -18.32 -59.53
CA GLU A 162 58.29 -18.85 -60.81
C GLU A 162 56.77 -18.86 -60.92
N GLN A 163 56.07 -19.24 -59.85
CA GLN A 163 54.60 -19.19 -59.77
C GLN A 163 54.07 -17.76 -59.87
N ALA A 164 54.66 -16.81 -59.14
CA ALA A 164 54.25 -15.40 -59.17
C ALA A 164 54.43 -14.77 -60.57
N ASN A 165 55.48 -15.15 -61.30
CA ASN A 165 55.71 -14.64 -62.65
C ASN A 165 54.68 -15.14 -63.67
N LYS A 166 54.05 -16.31 -63.45
CA LYS A 166 53.02 -16.89 -64.32
C LYS A 166 51.64 -16.23 -64.15
N LEU A 167 51.40 -15.48 -63.07
CA LEU A 167 50.14 -14.79 -62.81
C LEU A 167 49.97 -13.50 -63.67
N GLY A 168 48.72 -13.09 -63.91
CA GLY A 168 48.37 -11.94 -64.75
C GLY A 168 48.48 -10.56 -64.08
N THR A 169 48.10 -9.50 -64.79
CA THR A 169 48.03 -8.11 -64.30
C THR A 169 46.96 -7.97 -63.21
N ILE A 170 47.22 -7.16 -62.19
CA ILE A 170 46.32 -6.93 -61.07
C ILE A 170 45.43 -5.71 -61.38
N ILE A 171 44.14 -5.96 -61.57
CA ILE A 171 43.12 -4.94 -61.84
C ILE A 171 42.00 -5.02 -60.78
N THR A 172 41.82 -6.19 -60.16
CA THR A 172 40.82 -6.46 -59.13
C THR A 172 41.41 -7.03 -57.85
N ASN A 173 40.61 -7.08 -56.78
CA ASN A 173 41.00 -7.76 -55.53
C ASN A 173 41.20 -9.28 -55.73
N ASP A 174 40.46 -9.92 -56.64
CA ASP A 174 40.60 -11.35 -56.92
C ASP A 174 41.94 -11.64 -57.60
N ASP A 175 42.39 -10.76 -58.50
CA ASP A 175 43.72 -10.84 -59.10
C ASP A 175 44.80 -10.73 -58.03
N TYR A 176 44.67 -9.79 -57.08
CA TYR A 176 45.58 -9.62 -55.95
C TYR A 176 45.60 -10.85 -55.02
N ASN A 177 44.44 -11.45 -54.76
CA ASN A 177 44.32 -12.61 -53.88
C ASN A 177 45.12 -13.82 -54.40
N ASN A 178 45.24 -13.99 -55.72
CA ASN A 178 46.08 -15.03 -56.30
C ASN A 178 47.56 -14.87 -55.92
N TYR A 179 48.08 -13.64 -55.87
CA TYR A 179 49.44 -13.37 -55.40
C TYR A 179 49.56 -13.50 -53.88
N ASN A 180 48.54 -13.08 -53.13
CA ASN A 180 48.53 -13.20 -51.68
C ASN A 180 48.54 -14.68 -51.23
N HIS A 181 47.91 -15.58 -51.99
CA HIS A 181 47.97 -17.02 -51.74
C HIS A 181 49.42 -17.54 -51.80
N LEU A 182 50.24 -17.06 -52.74
CA LEU A 182 51.66 -17.44 -52.81
C LEU A 182 52.45 -17.03 -51.57
N ILE A 183 52.10 -15.88 -50.97
CA ILE A 183 52.71 -15.44 -49.70
C ILE A 183 52.30 -16.36 -48.53
N GLN A 184 51.11 -16.92 -48.56
CA GLN A 184 50.63 -17.86 -47.54
C GLN A 184 51.30 -19.24 -47.64
N LEU A 185 51.86 -19.60 -48.80
CA LEU A 185 52.60 -20.85 -49.01
C LEU A 185 54.02 -20.82 -48.43
N ILE A 186 54.48 -19.68 -47.90
CA ILE A 186 55.78 -19.57 -47.24
C ILE A 186 55.79 -20.44 -45.96
N PRO A 187 56.73 -21.40 -45.83
CA PRO A 187 56.78 -22.29 -44.67
C PRO A 187 56.88 -21.56 -43.34
N THR A 188 56.09 -22.02 -42.36
CA THR A 188 56.03 -21.42 -41.03
C THR A 188 57.33 -21.60 -40.24
N GLN A 189 58.10 -22.65 -40.52
CA GLN A 189 59.38 -22.91 -39.86
C GLN A 189 60.53 -21.96 -40.24
N PHE A 190 60.36 -21.13 -41.28
CA PHE A 190 61.37 -20.13 -41.65
C PHE A 190 61.44 -19.01 -40.60
N ASN A 191 62.64 -18.46 -40.40
CA ASN A 191 62.83 -17.26 -39.59
C ASN A 191 62.18 -16.03 -40.27
N ASP A 192 62.06 -14.93 -39.53
CA ASP A 192 61.42 -13.72 -40.04
C ASP A 192 62.20 -13.05 -41.17
N GLU A 193 63.52 -13.20 -41.19
CA GLU A 193 64.39 -12.63 -42.23
C GLU A 193 64.11 -13.29 -43.60
N ASP A 194 64.04 -14.62 -43.65
CA ASP A 194 63.74 -15.39 -44.85
C ASP A 194 62.30 -15.20 -45.31
N LYS A 195 61.34 -15.16 -44.37
CA LYS A 195 59.94 -14.85 -44.68
C LYS A 195 59.80 -13.46 -45.30
N ASN A 196 60.46 -12.45 -44.74
CA ASN A 196 60.42 -11.09 -45.25
C ASN A 196 61.14 -10.97 -46.59
N ARG A 197 62.25 -11.67 -46.77
CA ARG A 197 62.96 -11.76 -48.06
C ARG A 197 62.07 -12.30 -49.17
N ILE A 198 61.35 -13.41 -48.92
CA ILE A 198 60.42 -13.99 -49.90
C ILE A 198 59.24 -13.05 -50.16
N LYS A 199 58.61 -12.50 -49.11
CA LYS A 199 57.49 -11.55 -49.22
C LYS A 199 57.85 -10.32 -50.05
N ASN A 200 59.01 -9.73 -49.81
CA ASN A 200 59.47 -8.54 -50.53
C ASN A 200 59.68 -8.79 -52.02
N ILE A 201 60.14 -10.00 -52.41
CA ILE A 201 60.26 -10.38 -53.82
C ILE A 201 58.88 -10.45 -54.47
N ILE A 202 57.90 -11.08 -53.82
CA ILE A 202 56.53 -11.17 -54.33
C ILE A 202 55.87 -9.78 -54.37
N TYR A 203 56.04 -8.93 -53.36
CA TYR A 203 55.51 -7.56 -53.35
C TYR A 203 56.08 -6.69 -54.46
N LYS A 204 57.36 -6.84 -54.82
CA LYS A 204 57.94 -6.16 -55.99
C LYS A 204 57.26 -6.59 -57.30
N ILE A 205 56.94 -7.87 -57.45
CA ILE A 205 56.20 -8.38 -58.62
C ILE A 205 54.77 -7.81 -58.64
N ILE A 206 54.08 -7.79 -57.50
CA ILE A 206 52.74 -7.19 -57.36
C ILE A 206 52.75 -5.72 -57.77
N ALA A 207 53.71 -4.94 -57.28
CA ALA A 207 53.83 -3.51 -57.60
C ALA A 207 54.07 -3.27 -59.10
N LEU A 208 54.87 -4.11 -59.75
CA LEU A 208 55.16 -4.02 -61.19
C LEU A 208 53.97 -4.42 -62.08
N LYS A 209 53.16 -5.38 -61.63
CA LYS A 209 52.04 -5.92 -62.41
C LYS A 209 50.68 -5.27 -62.10
N CYS A 210 50.64 -4.20 -61.29
CA CYS A 210 49.40 -3.52 -60.91
C CYS A 210 49.01 -2.43 -61.92
N SER A 211 47.70 -2.31 -62.22
CA SER A 211 47.16 -1.19 -62.99
C SER A 211 47.19 0.12 -62.19
N GLU A 212 47.26 1.27 -62.87
CA GLU A 212 47.23 2.60 -62.21
C GLU A 212 45.96 2.81 -61.37
N GLU A 213 44.82 2.25 -61.80
CA GLU A 213 43.53 2.38 -61.12
C GLU A 213 43.46 1.58 -59.82
N PHE A 214 44.22 0.49 -59.71
CA PHE A 214 44.27 -0.35 -58.51
C PHE A 214 45.42 0.03 -57.55
N LYS A 215 46.35 0.88 -57.97
CA LYS A 215 47.43 1.39 -57.10
C LYS A 215 46.93 2.05 -55.81
N PRO A 216 45.83 2.84 -55.79
CA PRO A 216 45.29 3.38 -54.55
C PRO A 216 44.91 2.29 -53.51
N ASP A 217 44.42 1.13 -53.94
CA ASP A 217 44.11 -0.01 -53.05
C ASP A 217 45.39 -0.65 -52.47
N LEU A 218 46.41 -0.86 -53.31
CA LEU A 218 47.71 -1.35 -52.85
C LEU A 218 48.40 -0.35 -51.91
N TRP A 219 48.26 0.94 -52.19
CA TRP A 219 48.79 2.02 -51.37
C TRP A 219 48.13 2.02 -50.01
N ILE A 220 46.80 1.95 -49.91
CA ILE A 220 46.09 1.83 -48.62
C ILE A 220 46.58 0.61 -47.83
N LYS A 221 46.76 -0.54 -48.49
CA LYS A 221 47.27 -1.79 -47.90
C LYS A 221 48.75 -1.75 -47.49
N GLY A 222 49.49 -0.68 -47.83
CA GLY A 222 50.90 -0.50 -47.46
C GLY A 222 51.89 -1.32 -48.31
N ILE A 223 51.45 -1.79 -49.47
CA ILE A 223 52.26 -2.63 -50.38
C ILE A 223 53.11 -1.76 -51.31
N ILE A 224 52.62 -0.56 -51.64
CA ILE A 224 53.35 0.47 -52.36
C ILE A 224 53.38 1.77 -51.53
N GLU A 225 54.44 2.56 -51.70
CA GLU A 225 54.67 3.78 -50.91
C GLU A 225 53.83 4.97 -51.40
N GLU A 226 53.59 5.06 -52.72
CA GLU A 226 52.89 6.19 -53.34
C GLU A 226 51.78 5.74 -54.30
N ALA A 227 50.70 6.52 -54.37
CA ALA A 227 49.63 6.39 -55.37
C ALA A 227 49.34 7.74 -56.02
N PRO A 228 48.98 7.79 -57.32
CA PRO A 228 48.67 9.06 -57.98
C PRO A 228 47.43 9.72 -57.38
N ILE A 229 47.53 11.00 -57.02
CA ILE A 229 46.49 11.73 -56.29
C ILE A 229 45.17 11.86 -57.06
N GLU A 230 45.22 11.83 -58.39
CA GLU A 230 44.05 11.87 -59.27
C GLU A 230 43.16 10.64 -59.05
N PHE A 231 43.74 9.44 -59.08
CA PHE A 231 43.02 8.18 -58.83
C PHE A 231 42.59 8.05 -57.37
N VAL A 232 43.38 8.55 -56.43
CA VAL A 232 42.99 8.63 -55.01
C VAL A 232 41.76 9.52 -54.82
N SER A 233 41.71 10.67 -55.49
CA SER A 233 40.57 11.60 -55.42
C SER A 233 39.32 11.01 -56.07
N LYS A 234 39.48 10.37 -57.24
CA LYS A 234 38.39 9.66 -57.95
C LYS A 234 37.80 8.55 -57.06
N MET A 235 38.67 7.73 -56.47
CA MET A 235 38.26 6.67 -55.54
C MET A 235 37.60 7.23 -54.28
N PHE A 236 38.07 8.36 -53.74
CA PHE A 236 37.49 8.98 -52.55
C PHE A 236 36.06 9.48 -52.78
N LEU A 237 35.79 10.06 -53.95
CA LEU A 237 34.49 10.64 -54.31
C LEU A 237 33.51 9.63 -54.91
N ASP A 238 33.99 8.49 -55.39
CA ASP A 238 33.16 7.39 -55.89
C ASP A 238 32.08 6.99 -54.87
N LYS A 239 30.85 6.81 -55.34
CA LYS A 239 29.67 6.50 -54.50
C LYS A 239 29.78 5.15 -53.81
N ASP A 240 30.43 4.18 -54.45
CA ASP A 240 30.56 2.80 -53.97
C ASP A 240 31.72 2.61 -52.98
N THR A 241 32.58 3.62 -52.82
CA THR A 241 33.65 3.58 -51.84
C THR A 241 33.07 3.56 -50.42
N GLN A 242 33.54 2.61 -49.59
CA GLN A 242 33.11 2.50 -48.20
C GLN A 242 33.74 3.57 -47.30
N THR A 243 33.05 3.96 -46.23
CA THR A 243 33.50 4.98 -45.26
C THR A 243 34.87 4.66 -44.65
N GLU A 244 35.11 3.41 -44.24
CA GLU A 244 36.42 2.99 -43.69
C GLU A 244 37.57 3.17 -44.68
N LYS A 245 37.29 2.96 -45.97
CA LYS A 245 38.24 3.16 -47.06
C LYS A 245 38.53 4.65 -47.25
N ARG A 246 37.50 5.52 -47.19
CA ARG A 246 37.68 6.99 -47.18
C ARG A 246 38.52 7.48 -46.01
N ILE A 247 38.25 6.98 -44.79
CA ILE A 247 39.03 7.30 -43.60
C ILE A 247 40.49 6.86 -43.77
N SER A 248 40.71 5.69 -44.37
CA SER A 248 42.07 5.18 -44.63
C SER A 248 42.83 5.99 -45.68
N ILE A 249 42.14 6.55 -46.67
CA ILE A 249 42.71 7.53 -47.60
C ILE A 249 43.12 8.80 -46.83
N LEU A 250 42.21 9.37 -46.03
CA LEU A 250 42.49 10.60 -45.27
C LEU A 250 43.69 10.42 -44.32
N ALA A 251 43.78 9.31 -43.60
CA ALA A 251 44.86 9.02 -42.66
C ALA A 251 46.26 8.99 -43.30
N LYS A 252 46.34 8.74 -44.62
CA LYS A 252 47.62 8.72 -45.36
C LYS A 252 47.97 10.06 -46.03
N LEU A 253 47.08 11.03 -46.00
CA LEU A 253 47.27 12.34 -46.64
C LEU A 253 47.66 13.41 -45.61
N GLN A 254 48.36 14.45 -46.09
CA GLN A 254 48.63 15.66 -45.32
C GLN A 254 47.36 16.54 -45.20
N THR A 255 47.32 17.40 -44.19
CA THR A 255 46.13 18.19 -43.80
C THR A 255 45.57 19.05 -44.93
N ASP A 256 46.41 19.63 -45.77
CA ASP A 256 46.00 20.43 -46.94
C ASP A 256 45.18 19.61 -47.96
N LYS A 257 45.64 18.37 -48.23
CA LYS A 257 44.96 17.44 -49.15
C LYS A 257 43.72 16.82 -48.51
N GLN A 258 43.77 16.51 -47.21
CA GLN A 258 42.59 16.08 -46.44
C GLN A 258 41.47 17.11 -46.54
N PHE A 259 41.79 18.38 -46.26
CA PHE A 259 40.83 19.47 -46.33
C PHE A 259 40.26 19.65 -47.73
N LYS A 260 41.10 19.62 -48.78
CA LYS A 260 40.64 19.72 -50.18
C LYS A 260 39.64 18.60 -50.55
N LEU A 261 39.91 17.36 -50.15
CA LEU A 261 39.00 16.24 -50.40
C LEU A 261 37.70 16.37 -49.63
N LEU A 262 37.75 16.80 -48.37
CA LEU A 262 36.55 17.04 -47.56
C LEU A 262 35.67 18.15 -48.13
N LYS A 263 36.26 19.23 -48.67
CA LYS A 263 35.51 20.27 -49.41
C LYS A 263 34.76 19.68 -50.59
N LEU A 264 35.46 18.96 -51.47
CA LEU A 264 34.85 18.33 -52.64
C LEU A 264 33.75 17.33 -52.25
N TYR A 265 33.98 16.56 -51.20
CA TYR A 265 33.01 15.61 -50.67
C TYR A 265 31.77 16.30 -50.08
N SER A 266 31.95 17.37 -49.31
CA SER A 266 30.83 18.14 -48.76
C SER A 266 29.99 18.84 -49.83
N ALA A 267 30.61 19.23 -50.96
CA ALA A 267 29.92 19.83 -52.09
C ALA A 267 29.10 18.81 -52.90
N GLU A 268 29.59 17.56 -53.04
CA GLU A 268 28.87 16.47 -53.72
C GLU A 268 27.76 15.87 -52.84
N TYR A 269 27.97 15.84 -51.51
CA TYR A 269 27.04 15.25 -50.55
C TYR A 269 26.50 16.32 -49.59
N ASP A 270 27.01 16.40 -48.36
CA ASP A 270 26.62 17.38 -47.35
C ASP A 270 27.73 17.56 -46.29
N PHE A 271 27.61 18.59 -45.45
CA PHE A 271 28.58 18.89 -44.40
C PHE A 271 28.62 17.81 -43.32
N GLU A 272 27.48 17.23 -42.95
CA GLU A 272 27.37 16.23 -41.89
C GLU A 272 28.14 14.96 -42.22
N ARG A 273 28.02 14.46 -43.46
CA ARG A 273 28.79 13.30 -43.92
C ARG A 273 30.29 13.60 -43.93
N ALA A 274 30.69 14.83 -44.23
CA ALA A 274 32.08 15.23 -44.12
C ALA A 274 32.56 15.27 -42.65
N PHE A 275 31.74 15.77 -41.71
CA PHE A 275 32.02 15.68 -40.28
C PHE A 275 32.09 14.23 -39.78
N THR A 276 31.25 13.32 -40.29
CA THR A 276 31.34 11.89 -39.98
C THR A 276 32.67 11.28 -40.44
N LEU A 277 33.22 11.72 -41.58
CA LEU A 277 34.56 11.30 -42.03
C LEU A 277 35.66 11.86 -41.12
N ILE A 278 35.53 13.11 -40.66
CA ILE A 278 36.45 13.71 -39.69
C ILE A 278 36.39 12.95 -38.36
N GLU A 279 35.19 12.62 -37.87
CA GLU A 279 35.01 11.81 -36.65
C GLU A 279 35.66 10.44 -36.79
N GLY A 280 35.46 9.75 -37.92
CA GLY A 280 36.09 8.47 -38.20
C GLY A 280 37.62 8.56 -38.26
N LEU A 281 38.15 9.64 -38.82
CA LEU A 281 39.59 9.92 -38.84
C LEU A 281 40.11 10.18 -37.42
N LEU A 282 39.41 10.97 -36.62
CA LEU A 282 39.76 11.24 -35.22
C LEU A 282 39.79 9.98 -34.38
N LYS A 283 38.77 9.11 -34.51
CA LYS A 283 38.72 7.79 -33.86
C LYS A 283 39.96 6.97 -34.19
N LYS A 284 40.35 6.93 -35.46
CA LYS A 284 41.52 6.18 -35.94
C LYS A 284 42.85 6.75 -35.45
N GLU A 285 43.06 8.06 -35.58
CA GLU A 285 44.34 8.72 -35.28
C GLU A 285 44.60 8.90 -33.78
N ASN A 286 43.55 8.94 -32.96
CA ASN A 286 43.63 9.19 -31.52
C ASN A 286 43.13 8.02 -30.66
N SER A 287 42.85 6.85 -31.26
CA SER A 287 42.34 5.65 -30.58
C SER A 287 41.09 5.90 -29.71
N LEU A 288 40.17 6.74 -30.21
CA LEU A 288 38.92 7.06 -29.49
C LEU A 288 37.93 5.91 -29.60
N GLY A 289 37.12 5.73 -28.55
CA GLY A 289 36.15 4.63 -28.46
C GLY A 289 35.06 4.68 -29.53
N TYR A 290 34.38 3.54 -29.73
CA TYR A 290 33.28 3.41 -30.70
C TYR A 290 32.17 4.46 -30.52
N TYR A 291 31.83 4.78 -29.27
CA TYR A 291 30.78 5.73 -28.88
C TYR A 291 31.22 7.21 -28.91
N PHE A 292 32.44 7.51 -29.36
CA PHE A 292 32.85 8.91 -29.52
C PHE A 292 31.95 9.63 -30.53
N ASN A 293 31.53 10.85 -30.18
CA ASN A 293 30.69 11.71 -31.00
C ASN A 293 31.38 13.08 -31.14
N LEU A 294 31.71 13.46 -32.37
CA LEU A 294 32.43 14.71 -32.63
C LEU A 294 31.62 15.95 -32.21
N SER A 295 30.29 15.93 -32.40
CA SER A 295 29.48 17.13 -32.18
C SER A 295 29.37 17.55 -30.72
N GLU A 296 29.68 16.67 -29.78
CA GLU A 296 29.69 16.96 -28.33
C GLU A 296 30.96 17.70 -27.88
N VAL A 297 32.07 17.50 -28.61
CA VAL A 297 33.39 18.02 -28.23
C VAL A 297 33.95 19.04 -29.22
N LEU A 298 33.23 19.30 -30.33
CA LEU A 298 33.71 20.12 -31.44
C LEU A 298 34.22 21.50 -30.99
N PHE A 299 33.57 22.09 -29.99
CA PHE A 299 33.90 23.40 -29.45
C PHE A 299 34.54 23.38 -28.06
N ASP A 300 34.94 22.21 -27.57
CA ASP A 300 35.64 22.05 -26.30
C ASP A 300 37.15 22.27 -26.49
N SER A 301 37.64 23.43 -26.08
CA SER A 301 39.06 23.78 -26.21
C SER A 301 39.99 22.87 -25.40
N GLU A 302 39.53 22.29 -24.29
CA GLU A 302 40.36 21.38 -23.48
C GLU A 302 40.55 20.04 -24.19
N PHE A 303 39.48 19.52 -24.80
CA PHE A 303 39.51 18.27 -25.56
C PHE A 303 40.57 18.29 -26.68
N TRP A 304 40.75 19.43 -27.37
CA TRP A 304 41.57 19.53 -28.57
C TRP A 304 43.09 19.67 -28.32
N ASN A 305 43.53 19.92 -27.09
CA ASN A 305 44.93 20.31 -26.78
C ASN A 305 45.99 19.26 -27.18
N ASP A 306 45.64 17.97 -27.19
CA ASP A 306 46.55 16.85 -27.46
C ASP A 306 46.11 15.98 -28.65
N LYS A 307 45.09 16.40 -29.41
CA LYS A 307 44.47 15.58 -30.47
C LYS A 307 45.05 15.87 -31.84
N LYS A 308 45.40 14.81 -32.55
CA LYS A 308 45.64 14.85 -33.99
C LYS A 308 44.36 15.23 -34.72
N CYS A 309 44.50 15.92 -35.85
CA CYS A 309 43.41 16.46 -36.68
C CYS A 309 42.70 17.72 -36.14
N ASN A 310 43.16 18.33 -35.04
CA ASN A 310 42.62 19.61 -34.56
C ASN A 310 42.62 20.69 -35.67
N ASP A 311 43.76 20.88 -36.34
CA ASP A 311 43.89 21.86 -37.44
C ASP A 311 42.93 21.57 -38.61
N LEU A 312 42.76 20.29 -38.98
CA LEU A 312 41.82 19.89 -40.03
C LEU A 312 40.38 20.19 -39.64
N THR A 313 40.00 19.80 -38.43
CA THR A 313 38.64 20.01 -37.91
C THR A 313 38.34 21.50 -37.85
N LYS A 314 39.27 22.32 -37.34
CA LYS A 314 39.13 23.77 -37.29
C LYS A 314 38.96 24.38 -38.69
N LEU A 315 39.84 24.04 -39.63
CA LEU A 315 39.74 24.51 -41.03
C LEU A 315 38.39 24.15 -41.67
N PHE A 316 37.88 22.94 -41.40
CA PHE A 316 36.61 22.50 -41.94
C PHE A 316 35.41 23.15 -41.25
N SER A 317 35.45 23.34 -39.92
CA SER A 317 34.44 24.07 -39.16
C SER A 317 34.34 25.54 -39.58
N ASP A 318 35.47 26.21 -39.78
CA ASP A 318 35.51 27.59 -40.27
C ASP A 318 34.89 27.69 -41.68
N TYR A 319 35.28 26.76 -42.58
CA TYR A 319 34.68 26.66 -43.92
C TYR A 319 33.16 26.44 -43.89
N VAL A 320 32.68 25.54 -43.03
CA VAL A 320 31.22 25.29 -42.89
C VAL A 320 30.52 26.54 -42.36
N SER A 321 31.11 27.24 -41.40
CA SER A 321 30.55 28.48 -40.85
C SER A 321 30.44 29.59 -41.89
N ASP A 322 31.42 29.71 -42.79
CA ASP A 322 31.46 30.78 -43.79
C ASP A 322 30.56 30.51 -45.01
N GLU A 323 30.49 29.25 -45.47
CA GLU A 323 29.78 28.89 -46.71
C GLU A 323 28.33 28.44 -46.49
N SER A 324 27.92 28.14 -45.24
CA SER A 324 26.54 27.75 -44.94
C SER A 324 25.58 28.95 -45.03
N SER A 325 24.40 28.74 -45.62
CA SER A 325 23.29 29.70 -45.49
C SER A 325 22.79 29.78 -44.05
N GLU A 326 22.06 30.85 -43.71
CA GLU A 326 21.52 31.02 -42.35
C GLU A 326 20.56 29.88 -41.97
N GLU A 327 19.72 29.40 -42.90
CA GLU A 327 18.85 28.24 -42.68
C GLU A 327 19.66 26.98 -42.36
N ARG A 328 20.77 26.78 -43.09
CA ARG A 328 21.63 25.64 -42.86
C ARG A 328 22.37 25.76 -41.53
N LYS A 329 22.77 26.97 -41.14
CA LYS A 329 23.40 27.23 -39.83
C LYS A 329 22.46 26.89 -38.68
N TYR A 330 21.18 27.24 -38.81
CA TYR A 330 20.15 26.88 -37.84
C TYR A 330 20.04 25.36 -37.65
N GLU A 331 20.00 24.58 -38.72
CA GLU A 331 19.95 23.11 -38.65
C GLU A 331 21.22 22.50 -38.05
N LEU A 332 22.39 22.98 -38.47
CA LEU A 332 23.69 22.48 -38.01
C LEU A 332 23.97 22.80 -36.54
N PHE A 333 23.44 23.92 -36.01
CA PHE A 333 23.51 24.25 -34.59
C PHE A 333 22.88 23.15 -33.72
N PHE A 334 21.65 22.71 -34.03
CA PHE A 334 20.98 21.67 -33.22
C PHE A 334 21.68 20.30 -33.30
N LYS A 335 22.42 20.04 -34.39
CA LYS A 335 23.27 18.86 -34.57
C LYS A 335 24.64 18.97 -33.88
N GLY A 336 25.00 20.15 -33.35
CA GLY A 336 26.25 20.40 -32.63
C GLY A 336 27.46 20.72 -33.53
N TYR A 337 27.23 21.04 -34.82
CA TYR A 337 28.32 21.34 -35.75
C TYR A 337 28.61 22.83 -35.90
N ILE A 338 27.76 23.70 -35.34
CA ILE A 338 27.93 25.15 -35.32
C ILE A 338 27.69 25.69 -33.92
N LYS A 339 28.52 26.64 -33.49
CA LYS A 339 28.48 27.22 -32.15
C LYS A 339 27.39 28.29 -31.98
N ASN A 340 27.19 29.13 -32.99
CA ASN A 340 26.31 30.30 -32.90
C ASN A 340 25.03 30.07 -33.70
N ILE A 341 23.88 30.21 -33.05
CA ILE A 341 22.58 30.11 -33.72
C ILE A 341 22.15 31.47 -34.32
N PRO A 342 21.60 31.51 -35.54
CA PRO A 342 21.00 32.73 -36.10
C PRO A 342 19.74 33.17 -35.34
N GLN A 343 19.83 34.25 -34.55
CA GLN A 343 18.73 34.73 -33.71
C GLN A 343 17.42 35.01 -34.49
N LYS A 344 17.52 35.57 -35.70
CA LYS A 344 16.35 35.85 -36.56
C LYS A 344 15.54 34.59 -36.86
N LEU A 345 16.21 33.45 -37.07
CA LEU A 345 15.56 32.18 -37.35
C LEU A 345 15.01 31.53 -36.09
N VAL A 346 15.61 31.77 -34.92
CA VAL A 346 15.02 31.39 -33.64
C VAL A 346 13.67 32.06 -33.49
N TYR A 347 13.60 33.40 -33.58
CA TYR A 347 12.33 34.14 -33.47
C TYR A 347 11.27 33.64 -34.46
N LYS A 348 11.66 33.39 -35.72
CA LYS A 348 10.75 32.85 -36.75
C LYS A 348 10.17 31.48 -36.41
N ASN A 349 10.87 30.67 -35.60
CA ASN A 349 10.52 29.29 -35.31
C ASN A 349 10.21 29.02 -33.82
N ILE A 350 10.04 30.05 -32.98
CA ILE A 350 9.83 29.90 -31.52
C ILE A 350 8.74 28.88 -31.19
N SER A 351 7.60 28.96 -31.89
CA SER A 351 6.46 28.06 -31.67
C SER A 351 6.82 26.57 -31.81
N ASN A 352 7.79 26.23 -32.66
CA ASN A 352 8.22 24.86 -32.93
C ASN A 352 9.34 24.36 -32.00
N LEU A 353 9.92 25.23 -31.16
CA LEU A 353 10.99 24.86 -30.25
C LEU A 353 10.45 24.03 -29.08
N LYS A 354 11.12 22.91 -28.80
CA LYS A 354 10.86 22.06 -27.63
C LYS A 354 11.79 22.45 -26.48
N GLU A 355 11.54 21.89 -25.29
CA GLU A 355 12.40 22.11 -24.11
C GLU A 355 13.89 21.88 -24.41
N SER A 356 14.22 20.79 -25.11
CA SER A 356 15.61 20.46 -25.48
C SER A 356 16.24 21.50 -26.39
N ASP A 357 15.45 22.13 -27.26
CA ASP A 357 15.92 23.11 -28.22
C ASP A 357 16.18 24.44 -27.52
N CYS A 358 15.22 24.91 -26.70
CA CYS A 358 15.39 26.10 -25.86
C CYS A 358 16.60 25.97 -24.94
N ARG A 359 16.79 24.81 -24.31
CA ARG A 359 17.96 24.54 -23.45
C ARG A 359 19.27 24.73 -24.21
N LYS A 360 19.41 24.15 -25.40
CA LYS A 360 20.62 24.31 -26.25
C LYS A 360 20.86 25.78 -26.63
N ILE A 361 19.79 26.51 -26.98
CA ILE A 361 19.87 27.93 -27.32
C ILE A 361 20.37 28.73 -26.11
N PHE A 362 19.77 28.52 -24.94
CA PHE A 362 20.09 29.27 -23.72
C PHE A 362 21.51 28.97 -23.22
N GLU A 363 21.97 27.72 -23.35
CA GLU A 363 23.35 27.32 -23.01
C GLU A 363 24.39 27.92 -23.97
N SER A 364 24.01 28.23 -25.21
CA SER A 364 24.90 28.90 -26.16
C SER A 364 25.04 30.41 -25.93
N GLN A 365 24.07 31.04 -25.23
CA GLN A 365 24.04 32.48 -24.99
C GLN A 365 23.57 32.83 -23.55
N PRO A 366 24.21 32.28 -22.50
CA PRO A 366 23.71 32.37 -21.13
C PRO A 366 23.70 33.79 -20.56
N GLU A 367 24.51 34.70 -21.11
CA GLU A 367 24.59 36.10 -20.68
C GLU A 367 23.47 36.98 -21.25
N ASN A 368 22.76 36.53 -22.30
CA ASN A 368 21.73 37.33 -22.96
C ASN A 368 20.35 37.08 -22.32
N LYS A 369 20.16 37.55 -21.09
CA LYS A 369 18.97 37.29 -20.27
C LYS A 369 17.67 37.76 -20.93
N THR A 370 17.69 38.97 -21.50
CA THR A 370 16.54 39.56 -22.21
C THR A 370 16.10 38.69 -23.39
N TYR A 371 17.06 38.15 -24.16
CA TYR A 371 16.73 37.26 -25.28
C TYR A 371 16.09 35.94 -24.83
N ILE A 372 16.58 35.38 -23.72
CA ILE A 372 16.03 34.16 -23.13
C ILE A 372 14.61 34.41 -22.61
N GLU A 373 14.40 35.53 -21.91
CA GLU A 373 13.10 35.99 -21.42
C GLU A 373 12.09 36.13 -22.57
N GLU A 374 12.42 36.86 -23.64
CA GLU A 374 11.54 37.04 -24.81
C GLU A 374 11.11 35.71 -25.45
N ILE A 375 12.03 34.73 -25.54
CA ILE A 375 11.70 33.39 -26.05
C ILE A 375 10.74 32.67 -25.09
N LEU A 376 11.00 32.74 -23.79
CA LEU A 376 10.14 32.11 -22.77
C LEU A 376 8.74 32.74 -22.76
N GLU A 377 8.64 34.07 -22.90
CA GLU A 377 7.36 34.78 -22.97
C GLU A 377 6.54 34.38 -24.20
N GLU A 378 7.16 34.35 -25.39
CA GLU A 378 6.49 33.96 -26.63
C GLU A 378 6.12 32.45 -26.64
N LYS A 379 6.83 31.62 -25.88
CA LYS A 379 6.43 30.22 -25.65
C LYS A 379 5.16 30.11 -24.80
N ILE A 380 4.89 31.04 -23.87
CA ILE A 380 3.64 31.02 -23.09
C ILE A 380 2.42 31.19 -24.00
N THR A 381 2.51 32.07 -25.01
CA THR A 381 1.38 32.38 -25.90
C THR A 381 1.09 31.27 -26.91
N THR A 382 2.05 30.37 -27.14
CA THR A 382 1.98 29.33 -28.18
C THR A 382 1.89 27.90 -27.64
N GLU A 383 2.22 27.67 -26.37
CA GLU A 383 2.19 26.35 -25.72
C GLU A 383 0.87 26.12 -24.97
N ASN A 384 0.43 24.86 -24.86
CA ASN A 384 -0.78 24.54 -24.09
C ASN A 384 -0.54 24.67 -22.57
N THR A 385 -1.59 25.08 -21.85
CA THR A 385 -1.52 25.47 -20.43
C THR A 385 -1.09 24.37 -19.46
N SER A 386 -1.19 23.10 -19.85
CA SER A 386 -0.77 21.96 -19.03
C SER A 386 0.74 21.69 -19.01
N ASP A 387 1.56 22.43 -19.78
CA ASP A 387 2.98 22.11 -20.00
C ASP A 387 3.98 23.20 -19.52
N PHE A 388 3.55 24.22 -18.79
CA PHE A 388 4.45 25.32 -18.38
C PHE A 388 5.52 24.95 -17.33
N ASP A 389 5.53 23.70 -16.85
CA ASP A 389 6.46 23.20 -15.83
C ASP A 389 7.93 23.34 -16.26
N TRP A 390 8.22 23.00 -17.52
CA TRP A 390 9.57 23.08 -18.09
C TRP A 390 10.00 24.53 -18.37
N LEU A 391 9.06 25.42 -18.75
CA LEU A 391 9.35 26.85 -18.94
C LEU A 391 9.87 27.47 -17.64
N TYR A 392 9.19 27.24 -16.51
CA TYR A 392 9.66 27.71 -15.20
C TYR A 392 10.99 27.08 -14.78
N SER A 393 11.26 25.84 -15.20
CA SER A 393 12.53 25.18 -14.90
C SER A 393 13.69 25.82 -15.67
N LEU A 394 13.46 26.24 -16.92
CA LEU A 394 14.43 27.02 -17.69
C LEU A 394 14.56 28.45 -17.17
N ALA A 395 13.44 29.12 -16.87
CA ALA A 395 13.43 30.47 -16.31
C ALA A 395 14.27 30.54 -15.02
N ASN A 396 14.04 29.62 -14.07
CA ASN A 396 14.83 29.57 -12.82
C ASN A 396 16.32 29.28 -13.05
N LYS A 397 16.69 28.53 -14.11
CA LYS A 397 18.09 28.19 -14.40
C LYS A 397 18.82 29.34 -15.10
N PHE A 398 18.14 30.04 -16.02
CA PHE A 398 18.80 30.94 -16.96
C PHE A 398 18.47 32.41 -16.77
N LEU A 399 17.36 32.79 -16.13
CA LEU A 399 17.05 34.20 -15.84
C LEU A 399 17.65 34.63 -14.50
N ASP A 400 17.98 35.91 -14.39
CA ASP A 400 18.21 36.52 -13.08
C ASP A 400 16.87 36.90 -12.42
N LYS A 401 16.93 37.48 -11.22
CA LYS A 401 15.72 37.82 -10.48
C LYS A 401 14.83 38.83 -11.22
N SER A 402 15.41 39.85 -11.87
CA SER A 402 14.62 40.89 -12.53
C SER A 402 13.86 40.30 -13.71
N ASN A 403 14.56 39.58 -14.60
CA ASN A 403 13.92 38.99 -15.78
C ASN A 403 12.95 37.86 -15.40
N PHE A 404 13.20 37.15 -14.30
CA PHE A 404 12.25 36.16 -13.79
C PHE A 404 10.95 36.80 -13.29
N ASP A 405 11.05 37.90 -12.54
CA ASP A 405 9.88 38.61 -12.00
C ASP A 405 9.01 39.19 -13.14
N ASP A 406 9.65 39.70 -14.21
CA ASP A 406 8.97 40.17 -15.43
C ASP A 406 8.28 39.01 -16.17
N PHE A 407 8.98 37.88 -16.38
CA PHE A 407 8.41 36.65 -16.95
C PHE A 407 7.21 36.12 -16.13
N ASP A 408 7.33 35.99 -14.81
CA ASP A 408 6.26 35.48 -13.93
C ASP A 408 5.02 36.40 -13.96
N SER A 409 5.26 37.73 -14.01
CA SER A 409 4.20 38.73 -14.21
C SER A 409 3.48 38.51 -15.54
N LYS A 410 4.22 38.33 -16.63
CA LYS A 410 3.64 38.06 -17.95
C LYS A 410 2.82 36.77 -17.98
N VAL A 411 3.31 35.70 -17.35
CA VAL A 411 2.54 34.44 -17.22
C VAL A 411 1.23 34.72 -16.50
N SER A 412 1.26 35.42 -15.35
CA SER A 412 0.09 35.69 -14.52
C SER A 412 -1.02 36.49 -15.23
N GLU A 413 -0.64 37.35 -16.17
CA GLU A 413 -1.55 38.15 -17.01
C GLU A 413 -2.12 37.37 -18.20
N THR A 414 -1.36 36.38 -18.70
CA THR A 414 -1.68 35.69 -19.96
C THR A 414 -2.58 34.47 -19.76
N ILE A 415 -2.42 33.75 -18.65
CA ILE A 415 -3.10 32.46 -18.41
C ILE A 415 -4.26 32.59 -17.42
N GLU A 416 -5.14 31.59 -17.36
CA GLU A 416 -6.23 31.62 -16.39
C GLU A 416 -5.70 31.45 -14.97
N GLN A 417 -6.29 32.19 -14.03
CA GLN A 417 -5.83 32.21 -12.65
C GLN A 417 -5.84 30.84 -11.92
N PRO A 418 -6.78 29.89 -12.18
CA PRO A 418 -6.67 28.53 -11.66
C PRO A 418 -5.42 27.78 -12.14
N GLU A 419 -4.99 28.00 -13.38
CA GLU A 419 -3.80 27.36 -13.95
C GLU A 419 -2.53 27.98 -13.36
N TYR A 420 -2.50 29.31 -13.23
CA TYR A 420 -1.43 30.02 -12.54
C TYR A 420 -1.28 29.53 -11.08
N PHE A 421 -2.41 29.34 -10.39
CA PHE A 421 -2.41 28.80 -9.02
C PHE A 421 -1.76 27.41 -8.91
N ILE A 422 -1.86 26.55 -9.94
CA ILE A 422 -1.19 25.23 -9.94
C ILE A 422 0.33 25.40 -9.97
N LEU A 423 0.85 26.34 -10.77
CA LEU A 423 2.28 26.64 -10.84
C LEU A 423 2.77 27.27 -9.53
N TRP A 424 2.00 28.20 -8.98
CA TRP A 424 2.30 28.85 -7.70
C TRP A 424 2.33 27.84 -6.57
N LYS A 425 1.33 26.95 -6.48
CA LYS A 425 1.23 25.88 -5.47
C LYS A 425 2.40 24.88 -5.50
N LYS A 426 3.06 24.72 -6.66
CA LYS A 426 4.28 23.90 -6.81
C LYS A 426 5.57 24.66 -6.42
N GLY A 427 5.47 25.93 -6.04
CA GLY A 427 6.61 26.78 -5.68
C GLY A 427 7.34 27.40 -6.87
N LYS A 428 6.79 27.28 -8.09
CA LYS A 428 7.41 27.76 -9.32
C LYS A 428 7.13 29.24 -9.55
N ALA A 429 5.85 29.58 -9.67
CA ALA A 429 5.38 30.97 -9.72
C ALA A 429 5.48 31.63 -8.33
N LYS A 430 5.66 32.95 -8.30
CA LYS A 430 5.98 33.73 -7.10
C LYS A 430 4.95 34.81 -6.80
N ILE A 431 4.12 35.23 -7.76
CA ILE A 431 3.06 36.22 -7.48
C ILE A 431 1.94 35.57 -6.67
N PHE A 432 1.59 36.19 -5.55
CA PHE A 432 0.59 35.66 -4.62
C PHE A 432 -0.85 35.74 -5.19
N PRO A 433 -1.52 34.60 -5.46
CA PRO A 433 -2.81 34.56 -6.15
C PRO A 433 -3.97 34.83 -5.19
N GLN A 434 -4.15 36.10 -4.79
CA GLN A 434 -5.13 36.53 -3.78
C GLN A 434 -6.55 36.03 -4.05
N LYS A 435 -6.99 36.03 -5.32
CA LYS A 435 -8.36 35.66 -5.71
C LYS A 435 -8.64 34.18 -5.43
N GLN A 436 -7.74 33.29 -5.84
CA GLN A 436 -7.86 31.84 -5.65
C GLN A 436 -7.73 31.47 -4.18
N ILE A 437 -6.79 32.09 -3.48
CA ILE A 437 -6.63 31.85 -2.03
C ILE A 437 -7.89 32.28 -1.29
N LYS A 438 -8.53 33.39 -1.67
CA LYS A 438 -9.82 33.81 -1.11
C LYS A 438 -10.94 32.80 -1.39
N GLU A 439 -10.96 32.14 -2.54
CA GLU A 439 -11.97 31.12 -2.86
C GLU A 439 -11.73 29.81 -2.09
N ILE A 440 -10.46 29.42 -1.90
CA ILE A 440 -10.06 28.20 -1.18
C ILE A 440 -10.22 28.36 0.33
N LEU A 441 -9.68 29.44 0.91
CA LEU A 441 -9.79 29.74 2.33
C LEU A 441 -11.19 30.32 2.61
N ASN A 442 -12.14 29.42 2.86
CA ASN A 442 -13.56 29.71 2.98
C ASN A 442 -14.10 29.32 4.37
N ASP A 443 -15.38 28.97 4.44
CA ASP A 443 -16.12 28.56 5.64
C ASP A 443 -15.71 27.19 6.20
N LYS A 444 -14.93 26.40 5.45
CA LYS A 444 -14.44 25.08 5.90
C LYS A 444 -13.04 25.17 6.46
N ILE A 445 -12.87 24.74 7.71
CA ILE A 445 -11.58 24.81 8.42
C ILE A 445 -10.54 23.87 7.79
N GLU A 446 -10.97 22.77 7.18
CA GLU A 446 -10.10 21.79 6.53
C GLU A 446 -9.30 22.41 5.38
N ASN A 447 -9.83 23.44 4.72
CA ASN A 447 -9.15 24.12 3.64
C ASN A 447 -7.89 24.88 4.10
N TYR A 448 -7.82 25.27 5.38
CA TYR A 448 -6.66 25.94 5.96
C TYR A 448 -5.48 25.01 6.17
N ALA A 449 -5.71 23.69 6.21
CA ALA A 449 -4.62 22.71 6.26
C ALA A 449 -3.72 22.78 5.01
N GLN A 450 -4.24 23.28 3.88
CA GLN A 450 -3.46 23.45 2.65
C GLN A 450 -2.36 24.50 2.78
N ILE A 451 -2.51 25.47 3.69
CA ILE A 451 -1.54 26.55 3.89
C ILE A 451 -0.17 25.98 4.25
N LYS A 452 -0.12 24.94 5.09
CA LYS A 452 1.13 24.26 5.44
C LYS A 452 1.85 23.74 4.19
N ASN A 453 1.13 23.09 3.29
CA ASN A 453 1.71 22.59 2.04
C ASN A 453 2.23 23.72 1.15
N TRP A 454 1.57 24.88 1.12
CA TRP A 454 2.03 26.04 0.35
C TRP A 454 3.33 26.62 0.91
N ILE A 455 3.46 26.65 2.24
CA ILE A 455 4.69 27.10 2.91
C ILE A 455 5.81 26.07 2.68
N ASP A 456 5.55 24.78 2.87
CA ASP A 456 6.54 23.71 2.69
C ASP A 456 7.07 23.63 1.24
N ASN A 457 6.25 24.01 0.25
CA ASN A 457 6.63 24.09 -1.16
C ASN A 457 7.36 25.40 -1.54
N ASN A 458 7.63 26.31 -0.61
CA ASN A 458 8.15 27.67 -0.88
C ASN A 458 7.30 28.48 -1.88
N SER A 459 5.99 28.22 -1.91
CA SER A 459 5.01 28.99 -2.69
C SER A 459 4.68 30.33 -2.04
N THR A 460 4.70 30.36 -0.71
CA THR A 460 4.37 31.54 0.10
C THR A 460 5.12 31.48 1.43
N THR A 461 5.02 32.55 2.19
CA THR A 461 5.54 32.62 3.55
C THR A 461 4.43 32.70 4.57
N THR A 462 4.73 32.35 5.82
CA THR A 462 3.79 32.57 6.93
C THR A 462 3.39 34.04 7.05
N GLU A 463 4.31 34.96 6.76
CA GLU A 463 4.07 36.42 6.83
C GLU A 463 3.05 36.87 5.78
N GLU A 464 3.20 36.41 4.54
CA GLU A 464 2.32 36.78 3.42
C GLU A 464 0.89 36.26 3.62
N ILE A 465 0.74 35.02 4.11
CA ILE A 465 -0.58 34.47 4.50
C ILE A 465 -1.17 35.27 5.65
N LYS A 466 -0.38 35.56 6.68
CA LYS A 466 -0.83 36.35 7.83
C LYS A 466 -1.34 37.73 7.38
N ASP A 467 -0.62 38.40 6.50
CA ASP A 467 -1.00 39.70 5.95
C ASP A 467 -2.28 39.63 5.12
N PHE A 468 -2.43 38.59 4.30
CA PHE A 468 -3.68 38.32 3.58
C PHE A 468 -4.88 38.15 4.53
N LEU A 469 -4.73 37.34 5.58
CA LEU A 469 -5.79 37.08 6.55
C LEU A 469 -6.17 38.34 7.34
N PHE A 470 -5.18 39.11 7.81
CA PHE A 470 -5.44 40.39 8.48
C PHE A 470 -6.07 41.41 7.53
N SER A 471 -5.61 41.50 6.29
CA SER A 471 -6.21 42.37 5.27
C SER A 471 -7.68 42.03 5.05
N TYR A 472 -8.02 40.73 4.98
CA TYR A 472 -9.41 40.30 4.89
C TYR A 472 -10.25 40.72 6.10
N LEU A 473 -9.76 40.51 7.32
CA LEU A 473 -10.48 40.90 8.55
C LEU A 473 -10.62 42.43 8.68
N ASN A 474 -9.60 43.18 8.27
CA ASN A 474 -9.61 44.65 8.29
C ASN A 474 -10.68 45.24 7.35
N ASN A 475 -11.05 44.53 6.28
CA ASN A 475 -12.14 44.95 5.38
C ASN A 475 -13.52 44.85 6.02
N GLN A 476 -13.64 44.22 7.20
CA GLN A 476 -14.88 44.10 7.99
C GLN A 476 -16.12 43.75 7.17
N VAL A 477 -16.01 42.71 6.36
CA VAL A 477 -17.13 42.23 5.52
C VAL A 477 -18.36 41.98 6.41
N PRO A 478 -19.53 42.59 6.11
CA PRO A 478 -20.74 42.36 6.89
C PRO A 478 -21.15 40.88 6.89
N VAL A 479 -21.49 40.35 8.07
CA VAL A 479 -21.94 38.96 8.20
C VAL A 479 -23.41 38.87 7.81
N THR A 480 -23.68 38.50 6.56
CA THR A 480 -25.05 38.32 6.04
C THR A 480 -25.52 36.87 6.10
N ASP A 481 -24.59 35.93 6.22
CA ASP A 481 -24.85 34.49 6.23
C ASP A 481 -23.81 33.73 7.05
N ARG A 482 -24.03 32.41 7.21
CA ARG A 482 -23.12 31.53 7.95
C ARG A 482 -21.79 31.32 7.25
N ILE A 483 -21.71 31.41 5.92
CA ILE A 483 -20.46 31.23 5.17
C ILE A 483 -19.49 32.34 5.52
N ILE A 484 -19.95 33.59 5.46
CA ILE A 484 -19.14 34.75 5.83
C ILE A 484 -18.72 34.66 7.30
N PHE A 485 -19.65 34.29 8.19
CA PHE A 485 -19.35 34.08 9.61
C PHE A 485 -18.23 33.05 9.81
N TYR A 486 -18.36 31.84 9.25
CA TYR A 486 -17.36 30.78 9.42
C TYR A 486 -16.04 31.10 8.74
N LYS A 487 -16.07 31.81 7.62
CA LYS A 487 -14.84 32.29 7.00
C LYS A 487 -14.07 33.23 7.93
N GLN A 488 -14.76 34.18 8.57
CA GLN A 488 -14.15 35.06 9.56
C GLN A 488 -13.68 34.30 10.81
N LEU A 489 -14.51 33.39 11.34
CA LEU A 489 -14.15 32.50 12.45
C LEU A 489 -12.89 31.69 12.15
N ASN A 490 -12.78 31.10 10.95
CA ASN A 490 -11.65 30.26 10.57
C ASN A 490 -10.38 31.08 10.31
N HIS A 491 -10.48 32.27 9.71
CA HIS A 491 -9.35 33.20 9.63
C HIS A 491 -8.81 33.53 11.03
N ILE A 492 -9.71 33.86 11.97
CA ILE A 492 -9.34 34.15 13.37
C ILE A 492 -8.72 32.90 14.04
N LYS A 493 -9.37 31.73 13.94
CA LYS A 493 -8.85 30.46 14.47
C LYS A 493 -7.43 30.20 13.98
N TYR A 494 -7.19 30.32 12.67
CA TYR A 494 -5.88 30.06 12.07
C TYR A 494 -4.83 31.08 12.55
N LEU A 495 -5.16 32.37 12.59
CA LEU A 495 -4.24 33.40 13.10
C LEU A 495 -3.84 33.16 14.55
N LEU A 496 -4.78 32.76 15.41
CA LEU A 496 -4.51 32.48 16.82
C LEU A 496 -3.72 31.18 17.01
N GLN A 497 -3.87 30.20 16.12
CA GLN A 497 -3.03 29.00 16.11
C GLN A 497 -1.58 29.31 15.72
N LEU A 498 -1.36 30.29 14.83
CA LEU A 498 -0.01 30.68 14.42
C LEU A 498 0.76 31.38 15.54
N ASN A 499 0.14 32.34 16.23
CA ASN A 499 0.76 33.09 17.30
C ASN A 499 -0.31 33.74 18.19
N GLU A 500 -0.24 33.50 19.50
CA GLU A 500 -1.19 34.09 20.46
C GLU A 500 -1.13 35.62 20.53
N LEU A 501 0.02 36.23 20.17
CA LEU A 501 0.15 37.70 20.09
C LEU A 501 -0.76 38.34 19.03
N HIS A 502 -1.31 37.55 18.10
CA HIS A 502 -2.29 38.05 17.13
C HIS A 502 -3.63 38.44 17.76
N LEU A 503 -3.92 37.96 18.98
CA LEU A 503 -5.13 38.30 19.73
C LEU A 503 -5.30 39.82 19.87
N GLU A 504 -4.25 40.52 20.29
CA GLU A 504 -4.29 41.98 20.49
C GLU A 504 -4.57 42.72 19.18
N LYS A 505 -3.99 42.27 18.07
CA LYS A 505 -4.24 42.85 16.75
C LYS A 505 -5.68 42.63 16.29
N ILE A 506 -6.29 41.49 16.59
CA ILE A 506 -7.70 41.21 16.26
C ILE A 506 -8.63 42.10 17.09
N LYS A 507 -8.33 42.29 18.39
CA LYS A 507 -9.12 43.17 19.28
C LYS A 507 -9.14 44.63 18.80
N LEU A 508 -8.05 45.10 18.16
CA LEU A 508 -7.98 46.46 17.59
C LEU A 508 -8.99 46.73 16.47
N PHE A 509 -9.54 45.70 15.80
CA PHE A 509 -10.54 45.91 14.75
C PHE A 509 -11.89 46.40 15.29
N GLN A 510 -12.14 46.31 16.61
CA GLN A 510 -13.38 46.76 17.26
C GLN A 510 -14.66 46.23 16.59
N ASN A 511 -14.63 44.95 16.17
CA ASN A 511 -15.76 44.31 15.50
C ASN A 511 -16.53 43.41 16.48
N ASP A 512 -17.83 43.64 16.61
CA ASP A 512 -18.69 42.91 17.54
C ASP A 512 -18.72 41.39 17.29
N PHE A 513 -18.59 40.92 16.04
CA PHE A 513 -18.55 39.48 15.75
C PHE A 513 -17.23 38.87 16.21
N TYR A 514 -16.13 39.60 16.05
CA TYR A 514 -14.80 39.11 16.44
C TYR A 514 -14.73 38.94 17.96
N ASN A 515 -15.28 39.88 18.74
CA ASN A 515 -15.35 39.76 20.19
C ASN A 515 -16.11 38.50 20.64
N ILE A 516 -17.26 38.22 20.01
CA ILE A 516 -18.02 36.99 20.31
C ILE A 516 -17.26 35.73 19.89
N ILE A 517 -16.61 35.76 18.72
CA ILE A 517 -15.77 34.65 18.25
C ILE A 517 -14.63 34.39 19.24
N LEU A 518 -13.94 35.42 19.68
CA LEU A 518 -12.84 35.32 20.64
C LEU A 518 -13.32 34.78 21.99
N TRP A 519 -14.47 35.26 22.49
CA TRP A 519 -15.10 34.72 23.69
C TRP A 519 -15.49 33.25 23.52
N TYR A 520 -16.09 32.88 22.39
CA TYR A 520 -16.43 31.50 22.08
C TYR A 520 -15.18 30.61 22.03
N LEU A 521 -14.06 31.08 21.49
CA LEU A 521 -12.79 30.33 21.40
C LEU A 521 -12.00 30.28 22.71
N ASP A 522 -12.54 30.81 23.81
CA ASP A 522 -11.87 30.93 25.12
C ASP A 522 -10.58 31.78 25.03
N LYS A 523 -10.56 32.74 24.11
CA LYS A 523 -9.46 33.71 23.92
C LYS A 523 -9.80 35.09 24.46
N ASP A 524 -11.06 35.30 24.83
CA ASP A 524 -11.51 36.43 25.63
C ASP A 524 -12.42 35.94 26.76
N GLU A 525 -12.28 36.55 27.93
CA GLU A 525 -13.09 36.24 29.11
C GLU A 525 -14.38 37.09 29.13
N VAL A 526 -14.39 38.22 28.41
CA VAL A 526 -15.52 39.16 28.44
C VAL A 526 -16.70 38.66 27.62
N LEU A 527 -17.84 38.43 28.29
CA LEU A 527 -19.11 38.12 27.64
C LEU A 527 -19.83 39.39 27.15
N TYR A 528 -20.00 39.50 25.84
CA TYR A 528 -20.81 40.53 25.19
C TYR A 528 -22.22 40.01 24.88
N PHE A 529 -23.07 39.89 25.91
CA PHE A 529 -24.37 39.21 25.81
C PHE A 529 -25.34 39.85 24.82
N GLU A 530 -25.41 41.19 24.78
CA GLU A 530 -26.30 41.93 23.87
C GLU A 530 -26.00 41.66 22.39
N GLN A 531 -24.73 41.46 22.06
CA GLN A 531 -24.30 41.08 20.73
C GLN A 531 -24.52 39.56 20.53
N LEU A 532 -24.20 38.74 21.53
CA LEU A 532 -24.35 37.28 21.45
C LEU A 532 -25.79 36.88 21.16
N LYS A 533 -26.77 37.49 21.85
CA LYS A 533 -28.19 37.11 21.68
C LYS A 533 -28.69 37.29 20.26
N GLN A 534 -28.21 38.31 19.55
CA GLN A 534 -28.56 38.54 18.14
C GLN A 534 -27.81 37.60 17.19
N LYS A 535 -26.62 37.14 17.57
CA LYS A 535 -25.67 36.42 16.71
C LYS A 535 -25.60 34.91 16.98
N PHE A 536 -26.31 34.43 18.00
CA PHE A 536 -26.36 33.03 18.40
C PHE A 536 -26.68 32.08 17.23
N ILE A 537 -27.58 32.49 16.34
CA ILE A 537 -28.04 31.69 15.19
C ILE A 537 -26.96 31.39 14.14
N TYR A 538 -25.84 32.14 14.11
CA TYR A 538 -24.78 31.89 13.13
C TYR A 538 -23.91 30.68 13.49
N PHE A 539 -23.82 30.36 14.78
CA PHE A 539 -23.11 29.20 15.31
C PHE A 539 -23.78 27.89 14.92
N ALA A 540 -23.00 26.82 14.81
CA ALA A 540 -23.51 25.50 14.50
C ALA A 540 -24.24 24.90 15.69
N PRO A 541 -25.15 23.94 15.46
CA PRO A 541 -25.91 23.27 16.52
C PRO A 541 -25.09 22.82 17.74
N ASP A 542 -23.92 22.22 17.53
CA ASP A 542 -23.01 21.78 18.58
C ASP A 542 -22.32 22.96 19.30
N GLU A 543 -21.95 23.99 18.56
CA GLU A 543 -21.37 25.22 19.11
C GLU A 543 -22.40 26.00 19.95
N GLN A 544 -23.66 26.00 19.54
CA GLN A 544 -24.79 26.54 20.30
C GLN A 544 -24.95 25.83 21.65
N VAL A 545 -24.89 24.49 21.66
CA VAL A 545 -24.90 23.69 22.90
C VAL A 545 -23.80 24.13 23.84
N ARG A 546 -22.58 24.27 23.30
CA ARG A 546 -21.43 24.73 24.07
C ARG A 546 -21.63 26.13 24.64
N ILE A 547 -22.17 27.06 23.84
CA ILE A 547 -22.48 28.43 24.29
C ILE A 547 -23.47 28.40 25.45
N ILE A 548 -24.56 27.64 25.36
CA ILE A 548 -25.54 27.53 26.45
C ILE A 548 -24.86 27.03 27.73
N ARG A 549 -24.08 25.94 27.64
CA ARG A 549 -23.32 25.42 28.79
C ARG A 549 -22.37 26.46 29.37
N LYS A 550 -21.68 27.24 28.54
CA LYS A 550 -20.78 28.31 28.96
C LYS A 550 -21.52 29.44 29.68
N LEU A 551 -22.72 29.81 29.24
CA LEU A 551 -23.55 30.79 29.97
C LEU A 551 -23.93 30.29 31.37
N PHE A 552 -24.25 29.01 31.52
CA PHE A 552 -24.51 28.39 32.83
C PHE A 552 -23.25 28.28 33.69
N PHE A 553 -22.08 28.05 33.09
CA PHE A 553 -20.80 28.10 33.79
C PHE A 553 -20.54 29.49 34.39
N LEU A 554 -20.71 30.56 33.61
CA LEU A 554 -20.56 31.93 34.09
C LEU A 554 -21.55 32.26 35.21
N LYS A 555 -22.80 31.76 35.13
CA LYS A 555 -23.80 31.86 36.20
C LYS A 555 -23.35 31.14 37.47
N ALA A 556 -22.85 29.92 37.35
CA ALA A 556 -22.34 29.13 38.48
C ALA A 556 -21.12 29.79 39.16
N ASN A 557 -20.32 30.58 38.41
CA ASN A 557 -19.21 31.36 38.95
C ASN A 557 -19.61 32.73 39.50
N GLY A 558 -20.85 33.18 39.29
CA GLY A 558 -21.29 34.52 39.65
C GLY A 558 -20.74 35.62 38.73
N GLU A 559 -20.19 35.26 37.58
CA GLU A 559 -19.62 36.19 36.59
C GLU A 559 -20.70 36.77 35.65
N PHE A 560 -21.82 36.05 35.49
CA PHE A 560 -22.96 36.51 34.70
C PHE A 560 -24.27 36.14 35.36
N ASP A 561 -25.14 37.12 35.60
CA ASP A 561 -26.49 36.85 36.09
C ASP A 561 -27.42 36.40 34.95
N LEU A 562 -27.26 35.14 34.53
CA LEU A 562 -28.18 34.47 33.62
C LEU A 562 -29.53 34.20 34.30
N THR A 563 -30.61 34.67 33.68
CA THR A 563 -32.00 34.30 34.00
C THR A 563 -32.61 33.52 32.83
N VAL A 564 -33.77 32.91 33.04
CA VAL A 564 -34.47 32.17 31.98
C VAL A 564 -34.99 33.11 30.90
N GLU A 565 -35.36 34.35 31.25
CA GLU A 565 -35.75 35.39 30.29
C GLU A 565 -34.58 35.73 29.37
N LYS A 566 -33.39 35.99 29.94
CA LYS A 566 -32.18 36.26 29.14
C LYS A 566 -31.88 35.09 28.21
N LEU A 567 -31.94 33.86 28.71
CA LEU A 567 -31.75 32.68 27.87
C LEU A 567 -32.76 32.62 26.70
N ASN A 568 -34.00 33.04 26.94
CA ASN A 568 -35.05 33.07 25.93
C ASN A 568 -34.90 34.21 24.90
N GLU A 569 -34.11 35.25 25.20
CA GLU A 569 -33.76 36.34 24.26
C GLU A 569 -32.79 35.91 23.14
N LEU A 570 -32.13 34.76 23.27
CA LEU A 570 -31.26 34.24 22.21
C LEU A 570 -32.07 34.02 20.93
N THR A 571 -31.68 34.69 19.85
CA THR A 571 -32.28 34.53 18.53
C THR A 571 -32.03 33.12 18.04
N ARG A 572 -33.09 32.31 18.03
CA ARG A 572 -33.09 30.90 17.64
C ARG A 572 -33.75 30.64 16.27
N PHE A 573 -34.20 31.68 15.58
CA PHE A 573 -34.74 31.55 14.24
C PHE A 573 -34.65 32.87 13.46
N ASP A 574 -34.22 32.80 12.20
CA ASP A 574 -34.21 33.88 11.22
C ASP A 574 -34.53 33.29 9.85
N LEU A 575 -35.58 33.82 9.21
CA LEU A 575 -36.11 33.29 7.94
C LEU A 575 -35.15 33.51 6.76
N ASP A 576 -34.49 34.66 6.72
CA ASP A 576 -33.63 35.05 5.61
C ASP A 576 -32.28 34.34 5.69
N LEU A 577 -31.74 34.21 6.90
CA LEU A 577 -30.56 33.38 7.16
C LEU A 577 -30.83 31.92 6.81
N TYR A 578 -31.99 31.39 7.18
CA TYR A 578 -32.37 30.02 6.85
C TYR A 578 -32.46 29.78 5.33
N LYS A 579 -33.13 30.67 4.58
CA LYS A 579 -33.23 30.57 3.11
C LYS A 579 -31.86 30.63 2.45
N THR A 580 -31.00 31.52 2.94
CA THR A 580 -29.62 31.64 2.44
C THR A 580 -28.82 30.39 2.77
N ASN A 581 -28.93 29.86 4.00
CA ASN A 581 -28.25 28.64 4.40
C ASN A 581 -28.67 27.48 3.50
N LEU A 582 -29.97 27.21 3.32
CA LEU A 582 -30.47 26.12 2.46
C LEU A 582 -29.88 26.11 1.05
N LYS A 583 -29.57 27.28 0.47
CA LYS A 583 -28.98 27.39 -0.86
C LYS A 583 -27.57 26.78 -0.93
N PHE A 584 -26.82 26.79 0.16
CA PHE A 584 -25.40 26.42 0.20
C PHE A 584 -25.07 25.30 1.18
N ASN A 585 -25.82 25.19 2.27
CA ASN A 585 -25.75 24.15 3.29
C ASN A 585 -27.18 23.80 3.78
N PRO A 586 -27.65 22.56 3.58
CA PRO A 586 -29.01 22.15 3.95
C PRO A 586 -29.23 22.05 5.47
N ASP A 587 -28.23 22.33 6.31
CA ASP A 587 -28.39 22.22 7.75
C ASP A 587 -29.30 23.28 8.38
N LEU A 588 -30.03 22.89 9.43
CA LEU A 588 -30.84 23.80 10.22
C LEU A 588 -29.87 24.65 11.05
N PRO A 589 -29.99 25.99 11.00
CA PRO A 589 -29.08 26.87 11.72
C PRO A 589 -29.23 26.75 13.23
N VAL A 590 -30.30 26.13 13.75
CA VAL A 590 -30.55 26.01 15.20
C VAL A 590 -30.73 24.56 15.61
N ASP A 591 -30.11 24.21 16.72
CA ASP A 591 -30.33 22.93 17.38
C ASP A 591 -31.73 22.88 18.03
N ILE A 592 -32.58 21.98 17.55
CA ILE A 592 -33.95 21.81 18.09
C ILE A 592 -33.92 21.42 19.57
N SER A 593 -32.90 20.66 20.01
CA SER A 593 -32.76 20.28 21.42
C SER A 593 -32.54 21.51 22.31
N THR A 594 -31.71 22.45 21.85
CA THR A 594 -31.45 23.73 22.53
C THR A 594 -32.73 24.52 22.72
N ASP A 595 -33.52 24.70 21.66
CA ASP A 595 -34.76 25.44 21.75
C ASP A 595 -35.76 24.79 22.73
N ILE A 596 -35.90 23.46 22.68
CA ILE A 596 -36.74 22.70 23.62
C ILE A 596 -36.27 22.85 25.05
N VAL A 597 -34.96 22.81 25.30
CA VAL A 597 -34.39 22.96 26.65
C VAL A 597 -34.63 24.36 27.20
N VAL A 598 -34.39 25.41 26.41
CA VAL A 598 -34.67 26.79 26.80
C VAL A 598 -36.16 26.97 27.11
N LYS A 599 -37.04 26.48 26.23
CA LYS A 599 -38.48 26.53 26.45
C LYS A 599 -38.88 25.69 27.68
N ALA A 600 -38.24 24.54 27.93
CA ALA A 600 -38.55 23.67 29.06
C ALA A 600 -38.21 24.36 30.39
N LEU A 601 -37.07 25.04 30.46
CA LEU A 601 -36.70 25.89 31.58
C LEU A 601 -37.71 27.03 31.78
N LEU A 602 -38.14 27.69 30.69
CA LEU A 602 -39.16 28.75 30.74
C LEU A 602 -40.51 28.24 31.27
N SER A 603 -40.93 27.06 30.84
CA SER A 603 -42.15 26.43 31.38
C SER A 603 -42.00 26.10 32.85
N TYR A 604 -40.83 25.60 33.26
CA TYR A 604 -40.59 25.27 34.66
C TYR A 604 -40.61 26.53 35.53
N ASP A 605 -39.95 27.60 35.10
CA ASP A 605 -39.94 28.88 35.78
C ASP A 605 -41.37 29.43 35.99
N GLN A 606 -42.16 29.46 34.91
CA GLN A 606 -43.50 30.05 34.92
C GLN A 606 -44.59 29.18 35.56
N LYS A 607 -44.50 27.85 35.38
CA LYS A 607 -45.59 26.91 35.72
C LYS A 607 -45.19 25.87 36.75
N GLN A 608 -43.93 25.86 37.19
CA GLN A 608 -43.36 24.85 38.09
C GLN A 608 -43.54 23.41 37.57
N ARG A 609 -43.55 23.26 36.23
CA ARG A 609 -43.59 21.97 35.52
C ARG A 609 -42.97 22.07 34.14
N PHE A 610 -42.40 20.96 33.68
CA PHE A 610 -42.03 20.79 32.29
C PHE A 610 -43.25 20.54 31.39
N PHE A 611 -43.00 20.56 30.08
CA PHE A 611 -44.02 20.30 29.07
C PHE A 611 -44.54 18.86 29.09
N VAL A 612 -45.79 18.68 28.69
CA VAL A 612 -46.35 17.36 28.34
C VAL A 612 -46.13 17.04 26.85
N GLU A 613 -46.40 15.81 26.44
CA GLU A 613 -46.15 15.32 25.07
C GLU A 613 -46.78 16.17 23.96
N SER A 614 -48.01 16.65 24.15
CA SER A 614 -48.70 17.51 23.17
C SER A 614 -48.05 18.88 23.01
N GLU A 615 -47.64 19.50 24.13
CA GLU A 615 -46.90 20.78 24.13
C GLU A 615 -45.57 20.60 23.40
N LEU A 616 -44.82 19.52 23.68
CA LEU A 616 -43.56 19.19 23.01
C LEU A 616 -43.72 19.00 21.49
N LEU A 617 -44.76 18.26 21.07
CA LEU A 617 -45.06 18.07 19.64
C LEU A 617 -45.37 19.39 18.94
N THR A 618 -46.15 20.27 19.57
CA THR A 618 -46.47 21.60 19.01
C THR A 618 -45.22 22.45 18.83
N LEU A 619 -44.28 22.43 19.78
CA LEU A 619 -43.02 23.16 19.65
C LEU A 619 -42.22 22.68 18.44
N ILE A 620 -42.02 21.36 18.33
CA ILE A 620 -41.27 20.75 17.23
C ILE A 620 -41.89 21.06 15.87
N LEU A 621 -43.20 20.93 15.73
CA LEU A 621 -43.89 21.24 14.48
C LEU A 621 -43.76 22.73 14.10
N ASN A 622 -43.61 23.62 15.10
CA ASN A 622 -43.35 25.03 14.87
C ASN A 622 -41.90 25.31 14.48
N ASP A 623 -40.93 24.59 15.05
CA ASP A 623 -39.51 24.83 14.76
C ASP A 623 -39.11 24.25 13.40
N LEU A 624 -39.77 23.17 12.96
CA LEU A 624 -39.57 22.55 11.63
C LEU A 624 -40.24 23.28 10.46
N LYS A 625 -40.93 24.41 10.69
CA LYS A 625 -41.85 25.08 9.73
C LYS A 625 -41.38 25.11 8.27
N LEU A 626 -40.07 25.21 8.03
CA LEU A 626 -39.49 25.35 6.69
C LEU A 626 -38.81 24.11 6.12
N ASP A 627 -38.43 23.13 6.94
CA ASP A 627 -37.96 21.80 6.49
C ASP A 627 -38.65 20.72 7.31
N LYS A 628 -39.84 20.36 6.82
CA LYS A 628 -40.69 19.31 7.39
C LYS A 628 -40.13 17.91 7.15
N THR A 629 -39.07 17.76 6.36
CA THR A 629 -38.45 16.46 6.04
C THR A 629 -37.23 16.15 6.90
N ARG A 630 -36.69 17.16 7.58
CA ARG A 630 -35.55 17.00 8.49
C ARG A 630 -35.90 16.03 9.62
N ARG A 631 -35.09 14.98 9.71
CA ARG A 631 -35.08 14.08 10.86
C ARG A 631 -34.11 14.58 11.91
N PHE A 632 -34.49 14.48 13.16
CA PHE A 632 -33.67 14.88 14.29
C PHE A 632 -34.01 14.02 15.50
N ARG A 633 -33.16 14.12 16.52
CA ARG A 633 -33.36 13.47 17.82
C ARG A 633 -33.01 14.49 18.89
N LEU A 634 -33.77 14.48 19.98
CA LEU A 634 -33.46 15.30 21.13
C LEU A 634 -32.26 14.70 21.85
N SER A 635 -31.19 15.48 22.01
CA SER A 635 -29.92 15.02 22.56
C SER A 635 -29.13 16.16 23.22
N ASN A 636 -27.87 15.88 23.56
CA ASN A 636 -26.84 16.82 24.05
C ASN A 636 -27.08 17.38 25.46
N TYR A 637 -28.29 17.71 25.87
CA TYR A 637 -28.58 18.28 27.19
C TYR A 637 -29.03 17.27 28.25
N PHE A 638 -28.85 15.98 28.00
CA PHE A 638 -29.37 14.92 28.85
C PHE A 638 -28.28 13.88 29.12
N GLU A 639 -28.26 13.34 30.34
CA GLU A 639 -27.29 12.30 30.71
C GLU A 639 -27.61 10.99 30.00
N ASN A 640 -26.62 10.41 29.31
CA ASN A 640 -26.78 9.15 28.60
C ASN A 640 -26.98 7.96 29.57
N CYS A 641 -27.81 7.00 29.16
CA CYS A 641 -27.95 5.74 29.89
C CYS A 641 -26.80 4.80 29.52
N LEU A 642 -26.03 4.35 30.53
CA LEU A 642 -24.97 3.35 30.37
C LEU A 642 -25.45 1.91 30.64
N GLY A 643 -26.76 1.69 30.63
CA GLY A 643 -27.38 0.40 30.93
C GLY A 643 -27.69 0.19 32.40
N ARG A 644 -28.57 -0.80 32.66
CA ARG A 644 -29.03 -1.11 34.02
C ARG A 644 -27.95 -1.86 34.77
N GLN A 645 -27.66 -1.44 36.00
CA GLN A 645 -26.90 -2.30 36.91
C GLN A 645 -27.85 -3.32 37.54
N THR A 646 -27.59 -4.61 37.30
CA THR A 646 -28.36 -5.73 37.84
C THR A 646 -27.49 -6.59 38.75
N ALA A 647 -28.12 -7.37 39.62
CA ALA A 647 -27.44 -8.35 40.45
C ALA A 647 -27.28 -9.67 39.67
N LYS A 648 -26.04 -10.14 39.52
CA LYS A 648 -25.71 -11.46 38.96
C LYS A 648 -25.01 -12.26 40.04
N PHE A 649 -25.57 -13.42 40.37
CA PHE A 649 -24.96 -14.32 41.33
C PHE A 649 -23.72 -14.97 40.72
N ASP A 650 -22.59 -14.79 41.39
CA ASP A 650 -21.40 -15.58 41.18
C ASP A 650 -21.35 -16.66 42.25
N TRP A 651 -21.74 -17.87 41.87
CA TRP A 651 -21.77 -19.02 42.76
C TRP A 651 -20.37 -19.60 43.04
N SER A 652 -19.30 -18.96 42.55
CA SER A 652 -17.94 -19.27 43.00
C SER A 652 -17.85 -19.07 44.51
N ARG A 653 -17.46 -20.15 45.20
CA ARG A 653 -17.49 -20.25 46.65
C ARG A 653 -16.26 -20.98 47.13
N ASN A 654 -15.72 -20.51 48.24
CA ASN A 654 -14.55 -21.14 48.85
C ASN A 654 -14.92 -22.29 49.80
N GLY A 655 -16.21 -22.41 50.12
CA GLY A 655 -16.74 -23.44 50.98
C GLY A 655 -18.23 -23.25 51.23
N GLU A 656 -18.74 -24.02 52.18
CA GLU A 656 -20.15 -24.08 52.55
C GLU A 656 -20.32 -24.00 54.07
N ILE A 657 -21.42 -23.39 54.50
CA ILE A 657 -21.85 -23.33 55.89
C ILE A 657 -23.29 -23.83 55.96
N SER A 658 -23.51 -24.88 56.74
CA SER A 658 -24.83 -25.46 56.98
C SER A 658 -25.21 -25.41 58.45
N GLN A 659 -26.51 -25.47 58.74
CA GLN A 659 -27.02 -25.52 60.11
C GLN A 659 -27.25 -26.97 60.54
N VAL A 660 -26.48 -27.46 61.52
CA VAL A 660 -26.63 -28.81 62.06
C VAL A 660 -27.40 -28.76 63.38
N LYS A 661 -28.63 -29.27 63.37
CA LYS A 661 -29.54 -29.28 64.52
C LYS A 661 -29.15 -30.39 65.51
N TYR A 662 -29.17 -30.09 66.81
CA TYR A 662 -28.96 -31.07 67.88
C TYR A 662 -29.79 -30.72 69.12
N GLY A 663 -30.51 -31.70 69.68
CA GLY A 663 -31.44 -31.47 70.78
C GLY A 663 -32.63 -30.57 70.40
N ASP A 664 -33.47 -30.21 71.37
CA ASP A 664 -34.63 -29.36 71.13
C ASP A 664 -34.21 -27.92 70.82
N ASN A 665 -34.48 -27.47 69.59
CA ASN A 665 -34.32 -26.10 69.09
C ASN A 665 -32.90 -25.50 69.13
N LYS A 666 -31.84 -26.32 69.19
CA LYS A 666 -30.45 -25.85 69.11
C LYS A 666 -29.77 -26.35 67.84
N PHE A 667 -28.85 -25.54 67.32
CA PHE A 667 -28.02 -25.88 66.17
C PHE A 667 -26.62 -25.29 66.33
N TYR A 668 -25.68 -25.76 65.52
CA TYR A 668 -24.39 -25.10 65.31
C TYR A 668 -24.15 -24.95 63.80
N PHE A 669 -23.30 -24.00 63.43
CA PHE A 669 -22.87 -23.80 62.04
C PHE A 669 -21.72 -24.76 61.72
N ALA A 670 -21.90 -25.59 60.69
CA ALA A 670 -20.89 -26.49 60.17
C ALA A 670 -20.23 -25.85 58.94
N ILE A 671 -18.94 -25.53 59.04
CA ILE A 671 -18.15 -24.89 57.98
C ILE A 671 -17.27 -25.95 57.30
N THR A 672 -17.43 -26.09 55.99
CA THR A 672 -16.73 -27.06 55.12
C THR A 672 -16.07 -26.34 53.94
N PHE A 673 -14.83 -26.71 53.61
CA PHE A 673 -14.08 -26.13 52.50
C PHE A 673 -12.92 -27.04 52.12
N GLU A 674 -12.40 -26.90 50.89
CA GLU A 674 -11.13 -27.52 50.50
C GLU A 674 -9.97 -26.88 51.27
N TYR A 675 -8.92 -27.65 51.58
CA TYR A 675 -7.85 -27.14 52.43
C TYR A 675 -7.14 -25.93 51.80
N ASP A 676 -7.30 -24.78 52.44
CA ASP A 676 -6.58 -23.54 52.12
C ASP A 676 -6.02 -22.95 53.43
N PRO A 677 -4.69 -22.77 53.56
CA PRO A 677 -4.06 -22.22 54.75
C PRO A 677 -4.63 -20.87 55.20
N GLN A 678 -5.01 -19.98 54.26
CA GLN A 678 -5.55 -18.66 54.57
C GLN A 678 -6.97 -18.77 55.15
N ILE A 679 -7.80 -19.63 54.57
CA ILE A 679 -9.16 -19.88 55.05
C ILE A 679 -9.12 -20.59 56.41
N VAL A 680 -8.17 -21.51 56.63
CA VAL A 680 -7.97 -22.14 57.95
C VAL A 680 -7.67 -21.08 59.01
N GLU A 681 -6.81 -20.11 58.74
CA GLU A 681 -6.54 -19.00 59.67
C GLU A 681 -7.77 -18.09 59.88
N ALA A 682 -8.54 -17.82 58.82
CA ALA A 682 -9.78 -17.05 58.91
C ALA A 682 -10.89 -17.77 59.71
N VAL A 683 -11.04 -19.09 59.56
CA VAL A 683 -11.95 -19.88 60.40
C VAL A 683 -11.44 -19.91 61.83
N LYS A 684 -10.11 -19.91 62.03
CA LYS A 684 -9.50 -19.81 63.36
C LYS A 684 -9.74 -18.48 64.06
N SER A 685 -10.18 -17.42 63.40
CA SER A 685 -10.58 -16.20 64.11
C SER A 685 -12.02 -16.26 64.64
N LEU A 686 -12.83 -17.25 64.25
CA LEU A 686 -14.22 -17.36 64.70
C LEU A 686 -14.33 -17.75 66.19
N PRO A 687 -15.23 -17.11 66.95
CA PRO A 687 -15.44 -17.40 68.37
C PRO A 687 -16.13 -18.75 68.58
N GLY A 688 -15.74 -19.48 69.64
CA GLY A 688 -16.38 -20.74 70.03
C GLY A 688 -16.20 -21.92 69.06
N ARG A 689 -15.43 -21.75 67.98
CA ARG A 689 -15.16 -22.78 66.96
C ARG A 689 -14.56 -24.06 67.54
N LYS A 690 -14.88 -25.21 66.94
CA LYS A 690 -14.28 -26.52 67.26
C LYS A 690 -14.02 -27.30 65.97
N TRP A 691 -12.84 -27.90 65.86
CA TRP A 691 -12.52 -28.82 64.77
C TRP A 691 -12.97 -30.24 65.11
N ASN A 692 -13.71 -30.89 64.20
CA ASN A 692 -14.02 -32.31 64.30
C ASN A 692 -13.09 -33.09 63.34
N ASN A 693 -12.23 -33.93 63.91
CA ASN A 693 -11.22 -34.66 63.13
C ASN A 693 -11.81 -35.84 62.32
N ASP A 694 -12.96 -36.37 62.72
CA ASP A 694 -13.60 -37.51 62.07
C ASP A 694 -14.40 -37.05 60.85
N THR A 695 -15.15 -35.95 60.99
CA THR A 695 -15.96 -35.40 59.90
C THR A 695 -15.23 -34.35 59.06
N LYS A 696 -14.07 -33.87 59.52
CA LYS A 696 -13.28 -32.79 58.89
C LYS A 696 -14.05 -31.47 58.74
N ILE A 697 -14.85 -31.11 59.76
CA ILE A 697 -15.71 -29.92 59.77
C ILE A 697 -15.33 -29.01 60.93
N TRP A 698 -15.41 -27.69 60.72
CA TRP A 698 -15.39 -26.71 61.79
C TRP A 698 -16.81 -26.40 62.27
N GLY A 699 -17.08 -26.59 63.56
CA GLY A 699 -18.37 -26.27 64.19
C GLY A 699 -18.31 -24.97 64.98
N VAL A 700 -19.26 -24.06 64.77
CA VAL A 700 -19.38 -22.79 65.51
C VAL A 700 -20.77 -22.69 66.17
N PRO A 701 -20.88 -22.42 67.49
CA PRO A 701 -22.18 -22.32 68.17
C PRO A 701 -23.11 -21.24 67.57
N SER A 702 -24.42 -21.49 67.55
CA SER A 702 -25.41 -20.58 66.95
C SER A 702 -25.45 -19.16 67.55
N GLN A 703 -24.99 -18.98 68.80
CA GLN A 703 -24.90 -17.65 69.43
C GLN A 703 -23.94 -16.68 68.73
N HIS A 704 -23.07 -17.18 67.84
CA HIS A 704 -22.10 -16.40 67.05
C HIS A 704 -22.53 -16.23 65.59
N GLU A 705 -23.84 -16.21 65.33
CA GLU A 705 -24.40 -16.09 63.98
C GLU A 705 -23.89 -14.87 63.22
N THR A 706 -23.77 -13.70 63.87
CA THR A 706 -23.32 -12.48 63.19
C THR A 706 -21.89 -12.62 62.66
N GLU A 707 -21.00 -13.20 63.46
CA GLU A 707 -19.61 -13.44 63.11
C GLU A 707 -19.48 -14.48 61.99
N VAL A 708 -20.30 -15.53 62.02
CA VAL A 708 -20.34 -16.56 60.96
C VAL A 708 -20.86 -15.99 59.64
N LEU A 709 -21.91 -15.16 59.66
CA LEU A 709 -22.44 -14.51 58.45
C LEU A 709 -21.44 -13.51 57.86
N ASN A 710 -20.75 -12.73 58.70
CA ASN A 710 -19.69 -11.82 58.25
C ASN A 710 -18.52 -12.59 57.65
N PHE A 711 -18.08 -13.67 58.29
CA PHE A 711 -17.08 -14.58 57.75
C PHE A 711 -17.51 -15.14 56.38
N ALA A 712 -18.77 -15.57 56.26
CA ALA A 712 -19.28 -16.09 54.99
C ALA A 712 -19.25 -15.05 53.87
N LYS A 713 -19.54 -13.79 54.20
CA LYS A 713 -19.45 -12.66 53.27
C LYS A 713 -18.01 -12.37 52.85
N GLU A 714 -17.10 -12.24 53.81
CA GLU A 714 -15.69 -11.89 53.56
C GLU A 714 -14.94 -12.99 52.80
N GLN A 715 -15.18 -14.24 53.17
CA GLN A 715 -14.51 -15.41 52.60
C GLN A 715 -15.30 -16.08 51.47
N ARG A 716 -16.43 -15.51 51.05
CA ARG A 716 -17.30 -16.03 49.98
C ARG A 716 -17.74 -17.49 50.20
N PHE A 717 -18.25 -17.81 51.38
CA PHE A 717 -18.85 -19.12 51.66
C PHE A 717 -20.32 -19.14 51.28
N PHE A 718 -20.79 -20.29 50.79
CA PHE A 718 -22.21 -20.53 50.53
C PHE A 718 -22.94 -20.93 51.82
N LEU A 719 -24.06 -20.27 52.09
CA LEU A 719 -24.96 -20.55 53.19
C LEU A 719 -26.05 -21.52 52.73
N ASP A 720 -25.89 -22.79 53.10
CA ASP A 720 -26.88 -23.86 52.86
C ASP A 720 -27.86 -23.92 54.03
N PHE A 721 -28.71 -22.89 54.10
CA PHE A 721 -29.76 -22.77 55.10
C PHE A 721 -31.13 -23.06 54.48
N GLU A 722 -32.10 -23.43 55.31
CA GLU A 722 -33.48 -23.61 54.85
C GLU A 722 -34.01 -22.33 54.15
N GLY A 723 -34.75 -22.49 53.04
CA GLY A 723 -35.33 -21.38 52.28
C GLY A 723 -34.71 -21.19 50.89
N SER A 724 -34.65 -19.94 50.43
CA SER A 724 -34.14 -19.61 49.08
C SER A 724 -32.62 -19.42 49.09
N ASN A 725 -31.90 -20.24 48.32
CA ASN A 725 -30.44 -20.09 48.15
C ASN A 725 -30.04 -18.67 47.73
N TYR A 726 -30.85 -18.01 46.89
CA TYR A 726 -30.63 -16.63 46.45
C TYR A 726 -30.78 -15.61 47.60
N ALA A 727 -31.77 -15.81 48.48
CA ALA A 727 -32.00 -14.93 49.62
C ALA A 727 -30.96 -15.12 50.72
N ASN A 728 -30.52 -16.35 50.94
CA ASN A 728 -29.50 -16.67 51.94
C ASN A 728 -28.11 -16.19 51.50
N ASN A 729 -27.83 -16.13 50.19
CA ASN A 729 -26.50 -15.86 49.64
C ASN A 729 -26.36 -14.53 48.91
N THR A 730 -27.06 -13.48 49.37
CA THR A 730 -27.00 -12.16 48.70
C THR A 730 -25.59 -11.55 48.63
N HIS A 731 -24.66 -11.96 49.50
CA HIS A 731 -23.25 -11.56 49.47
C HIS A 731 -22.48 -12.11 48.27
N LEU A 732 -22.98 -13.16 47.60
CA LEU A 732 -22.42 -13.72 46.37
C LEU A 732 -22.94 -13.03 45.10
N ALA A 733 -23.80 -12.00 45.25
CA ALA A 733 -24.30 -11.24 44.12
C ALA A 733 -23.36 -10.10 43.73
N ASP A 734 -22.85 -10.15 42.50
CA ASP A 734 -22.11 -9.06 41.87
C ASP A 734 -23.05 -8.10 41.15
N PHE A 735 -22.82 -6.80 41.28
CA PHE A 735 -23.63 -5.77 40.64
C PHE A 735 -22.95 -5.26 39.37
N LYS A 736 -23.38 -5.75 38.21
CA LYS A 736 -22.76 -5.47 36.91
C LYS A 736 -23.74 -4.72 36.00
N ARG A 737 -23.22 -3.79 35.19
CA ARG A 737 -24.04 -3.13 34.16
C ARG A 737 -24.33 -4.11 33.01
N GLU A 738 -25.58 -4.15 32.60
CA GLU A 738 -26.06 -4.85 31.42
C GLU A 738 -26.34 -3.85 30.29
N GLU A 739 -26.86 -4.36 29.17
CA GLU A 739 -27.27 -3.57 28.02
C GLU A 739 -28.25 -2.44 28.37
N ILE A 740 -28.25 -1.40 27.53
CA ILE A 740 -29.20 -0.30 27.61
C ILE A 740 -30.62 -0.86 27.39
N PRO A 741 -31.56 -0.61 28.31
CA PRO A 741 -32.92 -1.09 28.14
C PRO A 741 -33.55 -0.56 26.86
N ASN A 742 -34.35 -1.40 26.20
CA ASN A 742 -34.96 -1.03 24.94
C ASN A 742 -35.73 0.29 25.07
N GLY A 743 -35.41 1.22 24.18
CA GLY A 743 -36.07 2.51 24.11
C GLY A 743 -35.61 3.57 25.10
N ILE A 744 -34.65 3.28 25.98
CA ILE A 744 -34.07 4.28 26.89
C ILE A 744 -32.79 4.81 26.27
N SER A 745 -32.65 6.14 26.20
CA SER A 745 -31.45 6.82 25.69
C SER A 745 -30.76 7.58 26.82
N PHE A 746 -31.57 8.22 27.65
CA PHE A 746 -31.14 9.07 28.76
C PHE A 746 -31.56 8.46 30.09
N CYS A 747 -30.80 8.77 31.15
CA CYS A 747 -31.04 8.20 32.48
C CYS A 747 -32.38 8.70 33.08
N GLU A 748 -33.40 7.84 33.07
CA GLU A 748 -34.74 8.11 33.63
C GLU A 748 -34.99 7.43 34.98
N GLY A 749 -33.93 6.94 35.63
CA GLY A 749 -34.05 6.13 36.85
C GLY A 749 -34.60 6.95 38.01
N ARG A 750 -35.80 6.61 38.49
CA ARG A 750 -36.43 7.24 39.66
C ARG A 750 -36.14 6.44 40.94
N LEU A 751 -35.65 7.09 41.99
CA LEU A 751 -35.34 6.41 43.25
C LEU A 751 -36.58 5.70 43.81
N ALA A 752 -36.41 4.44 44.22
CA ALA A 752 -37.44 3.70 44.92
C ALA A 752 -37.61 4.21 46.36
N ASN A 753 -38.86 4.29 46.83
CA ASN A 753 -39.20 4.73 48.18
C ASN A 753 -38.83 3.72 49.29
N ARG A 754 -38.33 2.53 48.92
CA ARG A 754 -37.89 1.48 49.85
C ARG A 754 -36.76 0.68 49.22
N PRO A 755 -35.81 0.14 50.02
CA PRO A 755 -34.75 -0.73 49.52
C PRO A 755 -35.31 -1.99 48.85
N HIS A 756 -34.50 -2.58 47.98
CA HIS A 756 -34.85 -3.83 47.30
C HIS A 756 -35.05 -4.96 48.33
N GLU A 757 -36.15 -5.72 48.19
CA GLU A 757 -36.58 -6.71 49.19
C GLU A 757 -35.52 -7.76 49.52
N MET A 758 -34.86 -8.31 48.50
CA MET A 758 -33.79 -9.31 48.65
C MET A 758 -32.44 -8.70 49.08
N PHE A 759 -31.86 -7.81 48.25
CA PHE A 759 -30.51 -7.29 48.46
C PHE A 759 -30.39 -6.21 49.54
N LYS A 760 -31.51 -5.68 50.06
CA LYS A 760 -31.56 -4.58 51.04
C LYS A 760 -30.77 -3.33 50.63
N LYS A 761 -30.56 -3.13 49.32
CA LYS A 761 -29.89 -1.97 48.72
C LYS A 761 -30.90 -1.02 48.09
N GLU A 762 -30.55 0.26 48.04
CA GLU A 762 -31.28 1.24 47.23
C GLU A 762 -31.24 0.87 45.75
N PHE A 763 -32.28 1.28 45.02
CA PHE A 763 -32.37 1.07 43.59
C PHE A 763 -33.28 2.11 42.95
N TRP A 764 -33.16 2.24 41.63
CA TRP A 764 -33.95 3.15 40.81
C TRP A 764 -34.87 2.36 39.88
N TRP A 765 -36.13 2.79 39.79
CA TRP A 765 -37.08 2.33 38.79
C TRP A 765 -36.71 2.91 37.42
N CYS A 766 -36.19 2.06 36.54
CA CYS A 766 -35.77 2.42 35.18
C CYS A 766 -36.49 1.54 34.17
N GLY A 767 -37.38 2.11 33.35
CA GLY A 767 -38.21 1.34 32.42
C GLY A 767 -39.04 0.23 33.08
N GLY A 768 -39.47 0.42 34.33
CA GLY A 768 -40.27 -0.54 35.10
C GLY A 768 -39.50 -1.73 35.69
N GLN A 769 -38.17 -1.67 35.77
CA GLN A 769 -37.33 -2.67 36.44
C GLN A 769 -36.32 -2.00 37.39
N PRO A 770 -35.84 -2.72 38.41
CA PRO A 770 -34.78 -2.22 39.29
C PRO A 770 -33.46 -1.98 38.55
N CYS A 771 -32.82 -0.86 38.85
CA CYS A 771 -31.45 -0.53 38.48
C CYS A 771 -30.70 -0.15 39.75
N PHE A 772 -29.60 -0.84 40.08
CA PHE A 772 -28.89 -0.61 41.35
C PHE A 772 -27.88 0.54 41.32
N ASN A 773 -27.71 1.20 40.17
CA ASN A 773 -26.92 2.43 40.06
C ASN A 773 -27.42 3.30 38.91
N LYS A 774 -27.67 4.57 39.19
CA LYS A 774 -28.05 5.57 38.19
C LYS A 774 -26.85 5.94 37.30
N CYS A 775 -27.13 6.67 36.21
CA CYS A 775 -26.10 7.27 35.36
C CYS A 775 -26.09 8.80 35.49
N GLU A 776 -27.20 9.40 35.93
CA GLU A 776 -27.32 10.84 36.21
C GLU A 776 -26.30 11.31 37.23
N THR A 777 -25.55 12.34 36.83
CA THR A 777 -24.58 13.04 37.66
C THR A 777 -24.88 14.54 37.70
N ILE A 778 -24.53 15.18 38.82
CA ILE A 778 -24.39 16.64 38.88
C ILE A 778 -22.91 16.92 38.65
N HIS A 779 -22.63 17.72 37.63
CA HIS A 779 -21.29 17.98 37.17
C HIS A 779 -20.63 19.10 38.00
N PRO A 780 -19.36 18.93 38.40
CA PRO A 780 -18.61 20.02 39.00
C PRO A 780 -18.28 21.09 37.95
N LYS A 781 -17.86 22.28 38.42
CA LYS A 781 -17.65 23.47 37.56
C LYS A 781 -16.60 23.26 36.48
N GLU A 782 -15.59 22.45 36.77
CA GLU A 782 -14.50 22.11 35.86
C GLU A 782 -15.00 21.26 34.68
N GLU A 783 -16.16 20.62 34.82
CA GLU A 783 -16.80 19.81 33.79
C GLU A 783 -18.01 20.52 33.13
N TRP A 784 -18.01 21.86 33.10
CA TRP A 784 -19.13 22.64 32.57
C TRP A 784 -19.52 22.28 31.13
N GLU A 785 -18.56 21.84 30.31
CA GLU A 785 -18.85 21.37 28.96
C GLU A 785 -19.71 20.12 28.92
N LYS A 786 -19.94 19.45 30.06
CA LYS A 786 -20.85 18.31 30.20
C LYS A 786 -22.18 18.69 30.86
N TYR A 787 -22.39 19.94 31.26
CA TYR A 787 -23.64 20.38 31.88
C TYR A 787 -24.86 19.95 31.08
N THR A 788 -25.83 19.42 31.81
CA THR A 788 -27.11 18.90 31.36
C THR A 788 -28.24 19.81 31.81
N LEU A 789 -29.47 19.53 31.36
CA LEU A 789 -30.67 20.19 31.86
C LEU A 789 -30.78 20.11 33.38
N LEU A 790 -30.30 19.04 34.00
CA LEU A 790 -30.35 18.92 35.45
C LEU A 790 -29.40 19.92 36.12
N ASP A 791 -28.17 20.04 35.62
CA ASP A 791 -27.21 21.04 36.09
C ASP A 791 -27.79 22.45 35.93
N PHE A 792 -28.47 22.71 34.81
CA PHE A 792 -29.14 23.99 34.58
C PHE A 792 -30.22 24.28 35.63
N CYS A 793 -31.05 23.30 35.97
CA CYS A 793 -32.06 23.44 37.02
C CYS A 793 -31.42 23.72 38.40
N GLU A 794 -30.38 22.98 38.77
CA GLU A 794 -29.68 23.17 40.05
C GLU A 794 -29.01 24.56 40.12
N ILE A 795 -28.35 25.01 39.03
CA ILE A 795 -27.71 26.33 38.95
C ILE A 795 -28.74 27.46 39.03
N LEU A 796 -29.95 27.28 38.49
CA LEU A 796 -31.05 28.24 38.60
C LEU A 796 -31.80 28.17 39.93
N GLY A 797 -31.50 27.18 40.79
CA GLY A 797 -32.19 26.98 42.06
C GLY A 797 -33.61 26.42 41.92
N PHE A 798 -33.90 25.70 40.82
CA PHE A 798 -35.20 25.07 40.61
C PHE A 798 -35.34 23.83 41.49
N ASN A 799 -36.39 23.79 42.31
CA ASN A 799 -36.78 22.58 43.02
C ASN A 799 -37.47 21.62 42.05
N THR A 800 -36.77 20.55 41.63
CA THR A 800 -37.28 19.55 40.68
C THR A 800 -37.93 18.34 41.34
N ASP A 801 -38.17 18.38 42.65
CA ASP A 801 -38.80 17.29 43.39
C ASP A 801 -40.30 17.15 43.06
N GLU A 802 -40.79 15.91 43.12
CA GLU A 802 -42.20 15.59 42.94
C GLU A 802 -42.79 15.14 44.28
N THR A 803 -44.01 15.58 44.58
CA THR A 803 -44.86 14.91 45.57
C THR A 803 -46.01 14.25 44.83
N ASN A 804 -46.09 12.93 44.85
CA ASN A 804 -47.13 12.21 44.12
C ASN A 804 -48.50 12.31 44.84
N LYS A 805 -49.56 11.84 44.18
CA LYS A 805 -50.94 11.83 44.74
C LYS A 805 -51.08 11.04 46.06
N MET A 806 -50.15 10.15 46.36
CA MET A 806 -50.13 9.35 47.58
C MET A 806 -49.32 10.01 48.71
N GLY A 807 -48.73 11.19 48.45
CA GLY A 807 -47.90 11.92 49.40
C GLY A 807 -46.44 11.48 49.44
N ASP A 808 -46.00 10.59 48.54
CA ASP A 808 -44.58 10.21 48.47
C ASP A 808 -43.76 11.37 47.91
N HIS A 809 -42.68 11.70 48.61
CA HIS A 809 -41.67 12.63 48.15
C HIS A 809 -40.64 11.91 47.26
N ILE A 810 -40.40 12.45 46.07
CA ILE A 810 -39.49 11.88 45.08
C ILE A 810 -38.48 12.95 44.69
N PRO A 811 -37.22 12.81 45.13
CA PRO A 811 -36.16 13.71 44.72
C PRO A 811 -36.02 13.75 43.19
N LYS A 812 -35.96 14.96 42.62
CA LYS A 812 -35.83 15.22 41.17
C LYS A 812 -36.94 14.56 40.32
N GLY A 813 -38.10 14.27 40.92
CA GLY A 813 -39.18 13.54 40.26
C GLY A 813 -39.70 14.22 38.99
N ASN A 814 -39.86 15.55 38.99
CA ASN A 814 -40.32 16.30 37.82
C ASN A 814 -39.31 16.21 36.66
N TYR A 815 -38.01 16.22 36.97
CA TYR A 815 -36.95 16.02 35.99
C TYR A 815 -37.02 14.63 35.35
N TYR A 816 -37.08 13.56 36.16
CA TYR A 816 -37.14 12.19 35.61
C TYR A 816 -38.41 11.93 34.79
N GLN A 817 -39.55 12.54 35.15
CA GLN A 817 -40.75 12.50 34.32
C GLN A 817 -40.51 13.12 32.95
N PHE A 818 -39.83 14.27 32.90
CA PHE A 818 -39.48 14.91 31.64
C PHE A 818 -38.48 14.07 30.83
N ILE A 819 -37.43 13.50 31.46
CA ILE A 819 -36.49 12.62 30.76
C ILE A 819 -37.18 11.38 30.20
N ALA A 820 -38.11 10.78 30.95
CA ALA A 820 -38.92 9.66 30.46
C ALA A 820 -39.80 10.07 29.27
N LEU A 821 -40.34 11.29 29.27
CA LEU A 821 -41.04 11.88 28.13
C LEU A 821 -40.10 12.04 26.93
N ILE A 822 -38.89 12.60 27.10
CA ILE A 822 -37.91 12.78 26.01
C ILE A 822 -37.49 11.43 25.42
N ASN A 823 -37.18 10.43 26.26
CA ASN A 823 -36.89 9.07 25.81
C ASN A 823 -38.04 8.51 24.98
N ARG A 824 -39.28 8.68 25.43
CA ARG A 824 -40.48 8.23 24.69
C ARG A 824 -40.66 8.98 23.39
N PHE A 825 -40.47 10.29 23.41
CA PHE A 825 -40.68 11.14 22.26
C PHE A 825 -39.65 10.86 21.15
N ASN A 826 -38.39 10.62 21.50
CA ASN A 826 -37.37 10.19 20.53
C ASN A 826 -37.76 8.89 19.80
N ARG A 827 -38.39 7.92 20.49
CA ARG A 827 -38.91 6.69 19.85
C ARG A 827 -40.09 6.97 18.93
N LEU A 828 -40.93 7.94 19.30
CA LEU A 828 -42.03 8.38 18.45
C LEU A 828 -41.50 9.05 17.19
N LEU A 829 -40.50 9.95 17.31
CA LEU A 829 -39.85 10.64 16.20
C LEU A 829 -39.34 9.67 15.14
N ASP A 830 -38.78 8.51 15.51
CA ASP A 830 -38.33 7.48 14.57
C ASP A 830 -39.44 6.98 13.61
N LYS A 831 -40.71 7.08 14.03
CA LYS A 831 -41.89 6.66 13.26
C LYS A 831 -42.76 7.83 12.81
N LEU A 832 -42.49 9.06 13.26
CA LEU A 832 -43.34 10.24 13.06
C LEU A 832 -43.18 10.89 11.68
N TYR A 833 -42.63 10.19 10.70
CA TYR A 833 -42.43 10.70 9.34
C TYR A 833 -43.22 9.87 8.34
N CYS A 834 -43.85 10.51 7.36
CA CYS A 834 -44.52 9.86 6.24
C CYS A 834 -43.50 9.03 5.46
N ARG A 835 -43.89 7.82 5.04
CA ARG A 835 -42.97 6.92 4.32
C ARG A 835 -42.86 7.26 2.84
N ASP A 836 -43.85 7.98 2.31
CA ASP A 836 -43.93 8.26 0.88
C ASP A 836 -43.25 9.60 0.55
N CYS A 837 -43.46 10.64 1.37
CA CYS A 837 -42.88 11.97 1.14
C CYS A 837 -41.90 12.46 2.22
N ASN A 838 -41.58 11.62 3.22
CA ASN A 838 -40.68 11.96 4.34
C ASN A 838 -41.06 13.18 5.19
N HIS A 839 -42.23 13.78 5.00
CA HIS A 839 -42.69 14.87 5.86
C HIS A 839 -43.07 14.36 7.24
N ILE A 840 -42.76 15.15 8.27
CA ILE A 840 -43.25 14.89 9.63
C ILE A 840 -44.78 14.85 9.64
N LEU A 841 -45.33 13.89 10.35
CA LEU A 841 -46.76 13.66 10.45
C LEU A 841 -47.39 14.61 11.46
N TYR A 842 -48.64 15.01 11.18
CA TYR A 842 -49.44 15.86 12.06
C TYR A 842 -50.50 15.02 12.77
N PRO A 843 -50.93 15.42 13.99
CA PRO A 843 -52.11 14.84 14.61
C PRO A 843 -53.32 14.85 13.65
N SER A 844 -54.07 13.76 13.61
CA SER A 844 -55.32 13.64 12.83
C SER A 844 -56.39 14.59 13.39
N ASP A 845 -57.17 15.22 12.51
CA ASP A 845 -58.24 16.17 12.88
C ASP A 845 -59.39 15.48 13.66
N PHE A 846 -59.50 14.16 13.54
CA PHE A 846 -60.45 13.32 14.29
C PHE A 846 -59.99 12.98 15.72
N GLY A 847 -58.77 13.36 16.11
CA GLY A 847 -58.14 13.06 17.40
C GLY A 847 -58.44 14.05 18.53
N THR A 848 -59.47 14.90 18.41
CA THR A 848 -59.81 15.96 19.38
C THR A 848 -60.80 15.52 20.47
N SER A 849 -60.96 14.23 20.74
CA SER A 849 -61.76 13.78 21.89
C SER A 849 -60.98 13.94 23.19
N HIS A 850 -61.27 15.05 23.89
CA HIS A 850 -61.12 15.29 25.34
C HIS A 850 -59.86 14.73 26.05
N PHE A 851 -58.93 15.64 26.35
CA PHE A 851 -58.04 15.64 27.52
C PHE A 851 -57.63 14.27 28.11
N ALA A 852 -56.56 13.66 27.59
CA ALA A 852 -55.69 12.81 28.40
C ALA A 852 -54.26 12.83 27.84
N ALA A 853 -53.24 12.88 28.69
CA ALA A 853 -51.83 13.08 28.32
C ALA A 853 -51.18 11.93 27.49
N HIS A 854 -51.97 10.97 26.98
CA HIS A 854 -51.56 9.81 26.19
C HIS A 854 -52.25 9.73 24.80
N THR A 855 -52.95 10.78 24.34
CA THR A 855 -54.00 10.66 23.31
C THR A 855 -53.58 10.87 21.85
N ILE A 856 -52.39 11.39 21.55
CA ILE A 856 -51.98 11.59 20.15
C ILE A 856 -51.35 10.31 19.60
N VAL A 857 -52.21 9.35 19.25
CA VAL A 857 -51.82 8.10 18.59
C VAL A 857 -52.21 8.05 17.12
N ARG A 858 -52.99 9.03 16.65
CA ARG A 858 -53.50 9.12 15.28
C ARG A 858 -52.83 10.27 14.56
N PHE A 859 -52.21 9.97 13.43
CA PHE A 859 -51.40 10.89 12.66
C PHE A 859 -51.77 10.82 11.19
N GLN A 860 -51.58 11.92 10.46
CA GLN A 860 -51.83 12.03 9.02
C GLN A 860 -50.75 12.86 8.35
N CYS A 861 -50.49 12.58 7.07
CA CYS A 861 -49.58 13.38 6.27
C CYS A 861 -50.33 14.60 5.72
N ARG A 862 -49.94 15.81 6.12
CA ARG A 862 -50.54 17.06 5.61
C ARG A 862 -49.80 17.66 4.42
N ASN A 863 -48.97 16.88 3.73
CA ASN A 863 -48.32 17.34 2.49
C ASN A 863 -49.31 17.17 1.34
N GLU A 864 -49.78 18.28 0.76
CA GLU A 864 -50.75 18.30 -0.35
C GLU A 864 -50.24 17.54 -1.60
N SER A 865 -48.92 17.42 -1.76
CA SER A 865 -48.30 16.66 -2.85
C SER A 865 -48.13 15.16 -2.54
N CYS A 866 -48.53 14.70 -1.36
CA CYS A 866 -48.44 13.30 -0.96
C CYS A 866 -49.75 12.57 -1.31
N SER A 867 -49.65 11.47 -2.04
CA SER A 867 -50.80 10.63 -2.42
C SER A 867 -51.42 9.84 -1.26
N ASN A 868 -50.73 9.81 -0.11
CA ASN A 868 -51.13 9.07 1.08
C ASN A 868 -51.52 10.04 2.21
N ASN A 869 -52.82 10.12 2.47
CA ASN A 869 -53.42 10.88 3.56
C ASN A 869 -54.18 9.96 4.52
N ASP A 870 -53.84 8.67 4.54
CA ASP A 870 -54.50 7.70 5.40
C ASP A 870 -54.15 7.95 6.87
N GLU A 871 -55.07 7.60 7.77
CA GLU A 871 -54.84 7.70 9.20
C GLU A 871 -53.83 6.65 9.66
N ILE A 872 -52.70 7.12 10.18
CA ILE A 872 -51.59 6.32 10.70
C ILE A 872 -51.72 6.23 12.21
N TYR A 873 -51.78 5.02 12.72
CA TYR A 873 -51.78 4.76 14.15
C TYR A 873 -50.36 4.47 14.62
N LEU A 874 -49.83 5.37 15.45
CA LEU A 874 -48.57 5.21 16.18
C LEU A 874 -48.89 5.04 17.66
N ASN A 875 -48.92 3.80 18.15
CA ASN A 875 -49.29 3.50 19.52
C ASN A 875 -48.17 2.75 20.25
N HIS A 876 -48.11 2.85 21.57
CA HIS A 876 -47.14 2.10 22.36
C HIS A 876 -47.52 0.62 22.45
N CYS A 877 -46.50 -0.23 22.53
CA CYS A 877 -46.72 -1.65 22.79
C CYS A 877 -47.39 -1.87 24.16
N LEU A 878 -48.42 -2.72 24.21
CA LEU A 878 -49.06 -3.15 25.46
C LEU A 878 -48.10 -3.85 26.43
N ASN A 879 -47.04 -4.48 25.90
CA ASN A 879 -45.95 -4.93 26.74
C ASN A 879 -45.15 -3.71 27.21
N GLY A 880 -45.42 -3.26 28.42
CA GLY A 880 -44.74 -2.12 29.05
C GLY A 880 -43.21 -2.26 29.18
N GLN A 881 -42.67 -3.48 29.04
CA GLN A 881 -41.22 -3.75 29.00
C GLN A 881 -40.63 -3.69 27.56
N CYS A 882 -41.47 -3.81 26.52
CA CYS A 882 -41.04 -3.75 25.13
C CYS A 882 -40.67 -2.32 24.71
N LYS A 883 -41.42 -1.31 25.20
CA LYS A 883 -41.23 0.14 24.92
C LYS A 883 -41.25 0.56 23.44
N CYS A 884 -41.47 -0.38 22.51
CA CYS A 884 -41.59 -0.12 21.08
C CYS A 884 -42.87 0.66 20.73
N ILE A 885 -42.78 1.51 19.71
CA ILE A 885 -43.92 2.17 19.08
C ILE A 885 -44.40 1.30 17.91
N ILE A 886 -45.61 0.78 18.04
CA ILE A 886 -46.33 0.07 16.99
C ILE A 886 -46.75 1.07 15.92
N ASP A 887 -46.44 0.75 14.67
CA ASP A 887 -46.76 1.55 13.49
C ASP A 887 -47.71 0.77 12.58
N SER A 888 -48.94 1.29 12.40
CA SER A 888 -49.97 0.63 11.60
C SER A 888 -49.61 0.40 10.14
N ARG A 889 -48.61 1.11 9.61
CA ARG A 889 -48.15 0.95 8.22
C ARG A 889 -47.37 -0.35 7.99
N VAL A 890 -46.89 -1.00 9.05
CA VAL A 890 -46.16 -2.29 8.98
C VAL A 890 -46.80 -3.40 9.75
N SER A 891 -47.66 -3.05 10.70
CA SER A 891 -48.28 -4.00 11.62
C SER A 891 -49.68 -4.36 11.14
N ARG A 892 -49.97 -5.66 11.10
CA ARG A 892 -51.32 -6.20 10.95
C ARG A 892 -52.04 -6.24 12.31
N ARG A 893 -53.37 -6.24 12.27
CA ARG A 893 -54.22 -6.43 13.45
C ARG A 893 -54.41 -7.92 13.74
N CYS A 894 -54.44 -8.28 15.02
CA CYS A 894 -54.84 -9.61 15.46
C CYS A 894 -56.37 -9.78 15.35
N ASP A 895 -56.87 -10.99 15.59
CA ASP A 895 -58.32 -11.27 15.48
C ASP A 895 -59.18 -10.49 16.49
N ASN A 896 -58.56 -9.99 17.56
CA ASN A 896 -59.20 -9.08 18.51
C ASN A 896 -59.12 -7.60 18.08
N GLY A 897 -58.71 -7.28 16.85
CA GLY A 897 -58.72 -5.92 16.29
C GLY A 897 -57.57 -5.00 16.72
N LEU A 898 -56.62 -5.47 17.54
CA LEU A 898 -55.45 -4.67 17.98
C LEU A 898 -54.21 -4.95 17.13
N PHE A 899 -53.41 -3.92 16.86
CA PHE A 899 -52.17 -4.04 16.11
C PHE A 899 -51.13 -4.90 16.84
N ILE A 900 -50.43 -5.75 16.08
CA ILE A 900 -49.40 -6.65 16.59
C ILE A 900 -48.07 -5.92 16.67
N CYS A 901 -47.44 -5.87 17.85
CA CYS A 901 -46.12 -5.27 17.97
C CYS A 901 -45.10 -6.01 17.11
N ASP A 902 -44.40 -5.27 16.26
CA ASP A 902 -43.35 -5.77 15.36
C ASP A 902 -42.10 -6.26 16.09
N ASN A 903 -41.83 -5.74 17.29
CA ASN A 903 -40.68 -6.14 18.11
C ASN A 903 -40.92 -7.36 19.01
N CYS A 904 -42.10 -7.44 19.66
CA CYS A 904 -42.35 -8.50 20.66
C CYS A 904 -43.59 -9.35 20.41
N GLY A 905 -44.35 -9.09 19.34
CA GLY A 905 -45.55 -9.83 18.98
C GLY A 905 -46.76 -9.64 19.90
N SER A 906 -46.62 -8.90 21.00
CA SER A 906 -47.76 -8.59 21.87
C SER A 906 -48.78 -7.72 21.15
N CYS A 907 -50.07 -8.10 21.22
CA CYS A 907 -51.17 -7.42 20.53
C CYS A 907 -52.36 -7.10 21.45
N CYS A 908 -52.79 -8.04 22.30
CA CYS A 908 -53.88 -7.85 23.25
C CYS A 908 -53.63 -8.66 24.54
N SER A 909 -54.17 -8.18 25.66
CA SER A 909 -54.16 -8.89 26.94
C SER A 909 -55.55 -8.90 27.56
N HIS A 910 -55.86 -9.96 28.30
CA HIS A 910 -57.16 -10.13 28.94
C HIS A 910 -57.43 -9.02 29.95
N ASN A 911 -56.43 -8.66 30.76
CA ASN A 911 -56.54 -7.57 31.74
C ASN A 911 -56.86 -6.21 31.07
N MET A 912 -56.23 -5.91 29.92
CA MET A 912 -56.52 -4.68 29.18
C MET A 912 -57.97 -4.67 28.66
N LEU A 913 -58.46 -5.79 28.13
CA LEU A 913 -59.82 -5.92 27.63
C LEU A 913 -60.85 -5.75 28.75
N GLU A 914 -60.61 -6.37 29.91
CA GLU A 914 -61.46 -6.28 31.09
C GLU A 914 -61.50 -4.84 31.64
N SER A 915 -60.34 -4.21 31.79
CA SER A 915 -60.23 -2.82 32.23
C SER A 915 -60.98 -1.86 31.30
N ARG A 916 -60.86 -2.06 29.97
CA ARG A 916 -61.59 -1.26 28.97
C ARG A 916 -63.10 -1.45 29.10
N LEU A 917 -63.57 -2.68 29.25
CA LEU A 917 -64.99 -2.99 29.43
C LEU A 917 -65.55 -2.35 30.72
N LEU A 918 -64.81 -2.42 31.82
CA LEU A 918 -65.19 -1.78 33.08
C LEU A 918 -65.26 -0.26 32.96
N ASN A 919 -64.28 0.36 32.30
CA ASN A 919 -64.27 1.80 32.06
C ASN A 919 -65.46 2.24 31.21
N LEU A 920 -65.78 1.52 30.12
CA LEU A 920 -66.92 1.84 29.27
C LEU A 920 -68.25 1.69 30.03
N LYS A 921 -68.38 0.67 30.89
CA LYS A 921 -69.54 0.53 31.80
C LYS A 921 -69.64 1.70 32.78
N LEU A 922 -68.51 2.12 33.36
CA LEU A 922 -68.46 3.21 34.34
C LEU A 922 -68.82 4.56 33.71
N THR A 923 -68.31 4.85 32.51
CA THR A 923 -68.52 6.14 31.83
C THR A 923 -69.78 6.18 30.96
N GLY A 924 -70.54 5.09 30.89
CA GLY A 924 -71.69 4.96 29.99
C GLY A 924 -71.33 4.96 28.50
N GLY A 925 -70.09 4.59 28.17
CA GLY A 925 -69.62 4.50 26.78
C GLY A 925 -70.23 3.33 26.03
N TYR A 926 -70.21 3.38 24.69
CA TYR A 926 -70.67 2.29 23.85
C TYR A 926 -69.85 1.02 24.08
N ILE A 927 -70.51 -0.12 24.30
CA ILE A 927 -69.88 -1.42 24.55
C ILE A 927 -70.18 -2.34 23.37
N HIS A 928 -69.15 -2.67 22.60
CA HIS A 928 -69.25 -3.58 21.48
C HIS A 928 -69.32 -5.05 21.95
N GLU A 929 -70.18 -5.87 21.33
CA GLU A 929 -70.40 -7.28 21.71
C GLU A 929 -69.11 -8.11 21.71
N ASN A 930 -68.26 -7.92 20.68
CA ASN A 930 -66.96 -8.59 20.61
C ASN A 930 -66.05 -8.32 21.83
N LEU A 931 -66.08 -7.13 22.43
CA LEU A 931 -65.30 -6.85 23.64
C LEU A 931 -65.83 -7.66 24.83
N VAL A 932 -67.15 -7.75 24.98
CA VAL A 932 -67.80 -8.56 26.02
C VAL A 932 -67.41 -10.03 25.85
N LYS A 933 -67.45 -10.54 24.62
CA LYS A 933 -67.02 -11.91 24.28
C LYS A 933 -65.54 -12.15 24.60
N CYS A 934 -64.66 -11.24 24.21
CA CYS A 934 -63.24 -11.38 24.46
C CYS A 934 -62.90 -11.44 25.96
N VAL A 935 -63.66 -10.71 26.79
CA VAL A 935 -63.51 -10.77 28.25
C VAL A 935 -64.10 -12.06 28.82
N SER A 936 -65.34 -12.43 28.47
CA SER A 936 -65.99 -13.63 29.04
C SER A 936 -65.25 -14.93 28.70
N GLU A 937 -64.77 -15.05 27.47
CA GLU A 937 -64.04 -16.23 26.98
C GLU A 937 -62.52 -16.15 27.22
N LYS A 938 -62.04 -15.08 27.87
CA LYS A 938 -60.61 -14.84 28.15
C LYS A 938 -59.73 -14.91 26.91
N LEU A 939 -60.15 -14.30 25.80
CA LEU A 939 -59.48 -14.32 24.48
C LEU A 939 -58.19 -13.47 24.41
N GLY A 940 -57.66 -13.00 25.54
CA GLY A 940 -56.42 -12.23 25.57
C GLY A 940 -55.22 -13.09 25.16
N HIS A 941 -54.58 -12.74 24.04
CA HIS A 941 -53.49 -13.53 23.47
C HIS A 941 -52.26 -13.63 24.39
N LEU A 942 -51.93 -12.56 25.12
CA LEU A 942 -50.76 -12.52 26.00
C LEU A 942 -50.81 -13.61 27.09
N GLU A 943 -51.92 -13.69 27.82
CA GLU A 943 -52.13 -14.65 28.92
C GLU A 943 -52.32 -16.09 28.42
N ARG A 944 -52.75 -16.27 27.16
CA ARG A 944 -52.83 -17.57 26.47
C ARG A 944 -51.51 -18.04 25.87
N GLY A 945 -50.56 -17.13 25.64
CA GLY A 945 -49.35 -17.44 24.89
C GLY A 945 -49.58 -17.70 23.41
N GLU A 946 -50.57 -17.02 22.85
CA GLU A 946 -50.84 -16.98 21.42
C GLU A 946 -50.08 -15.78 20.82
N TYR A 947 -49.27 -16.04 19.80
CA TYR A 947 -48.50 -15.00 19.11
C TYR A 947 -48.75 -15.07 17.61
N PHE A 948 -48.82 -13.90 16.97
CA PHE A 948 -49.11 -13.78 15.56
C PHE A 948 -48.01 -12.95 14.89
N CYS A 949 -47.70 -13.29 13.65
CA CYS A 949 -46.72 -12.54 12.87
C CYS A 949 -47.25 -11.13 12.56
N TYR A 950 -46.50 -10.08 12.91
CA TYR A 950 -46.93 -8.71 12.66
C TYR A 950 -47.09 -8.41 11.15
N LYS A 951 -46.38 -9.15 10.29
CA LYS A 951 -46.35 -8.95 8.84
C LYS A 951 -47.47 -9.68 8.11
N CYS A 952 -47.68 -10.96 8.41
CA CYS A 952 -48.63 -11.83 7.68
C CYS A 952 -49.83 -12.31 8.51
N LYS A 953 -49.96 -11.89 9.78
CA LYS A 953 -51.02 -12.29 10.72
C LYS A 953 -51.07 -13.78 11.08
N THR A 954 -50.30 -14.65 10.40
CA THR A 954 -50.27 -16.09 10.70
C THR A 954 -49.83 -16.34 12.14
N GLU A 955 -50.54 -17.26 12.81
CA GLU A 955 -50.18 -17.75 14.14
C GLU A 955 -48.76 -18.34 14.13
N MET A 956 -48.00 -18.07 15.17
CA MET A 956 -46.59 -18.46 15.28
C MET A 956 -46.43 -19.72 16.11
N THR A 957 -45.51 -20.57 15.68
CA THR A 957 -45.17 -21.81 16.37
C THR A 957 -44.16 -21.53 17.47
N GLU A 958 -44.35 -22.13 18.64
CA GLU A 958 -43.37 -22.06 19.73
C GLU A 958 -42.24 -23.06 19.45
N VAL A 959 -41.05 -22.56 19.11
CA VAL A 959 -39.88 -23.37 18.72
C VAL A 959 -38.89 -23.58 19.87
N GLY A 960 -39.11 -22.89 20.98
CA GLY A 960 -38.40 -23.01 22.25
C GLY A 960 -39.24 -22.35 23.33
N ARG A 961 -38.93 -22.59 24.61
CA ARG A 961 -39.70 -22.03 25.73
C ARG A 961 -39.83 -20.51 25.60
N ASP A 962 -41.04 -20.00 25.43
CA ASP A 962 -41.33 -18.56 25.22
C ASP A 962 -40.67 -17.94 23.97
N ILE A 963 -40.30 -18.76 22.98
CA ILE A 963 -39.72 -18.35 21.70
C ILE A 963 -40.67 -18.76 20.57
N PHE A 964 -41.20 -17.77 19.85
CA PHE A 964 -42.20 -17.96 18.80
C PHE A 964 -41.62 -17.63 17.43
N GLN A 965 -41.89 -18.46 16.42
CA GLN A 965 -41.40 -18.27 15.05
C GLN A 965 -42.54 -18.41 14.03
N CYS A 966 -42.56 -17.51 13.06
CA CYS A 966 -43.50 -17.55 11.94
C CYS A 966 -42.92 -18.40 10.81
N SER A 967 -43.68 -19.41 10.36
CA SER A 967 -43.32 -20.27 9.23
C SER A 967 -43.23 -19.53 7.90
N ASN A 968 -44.02 -18.46 7.72
CA ASN A 968 -44.19 -17.80 6.42
C ASN A 968 -43.21 -16.63 6.23
N CYS A 969 -42.82 -15.94 7.30
CA CYS A 969 -42.00 -14.73 7.23
C CYS A 969 -40.64 -14.86 7.93
N ASN A 970 -40.35 -16.01 8.56
CA ASN A 970 -39.15 -16.25 9.36
C ASN A 970 -38.91 -15.20 10.48
N ILE A 971 -39.96 -14.51 10.91
CA ILE A 971 -39.93 -13.58 12.05
C ILE A 971 -39.90 -14.40 13.33
N LYS A 972 -39.06 -13.99 14.29
CA LYS A 972 -38.90 -14.65 15.59
C LYS A 972 -39.11 -13.64 16.71
N TYR A 973 -39.93 -14.01 17.70
CA TYR A 973 -40.07 -13.27 18.94
C TYR A 973 -39.50 -14.08 20.08
N ASP A 974 -38.47 -13.52 20.74
CA ASP A 974 -37.97 -14.04 21.99
C ASP A 974 -38.63 -13.28 23.15
N THR A 975 -39.56 -13.95 23.83
CA THR A 975 -40.32 -13.36 24.94
C THR A 975 -39.83 -13.81 26.31
N THR A 976 -38.78 -14.63 26.36
CA THR A 976 -38.19 -15.17 27.61
C THR A 976 -37.79 -14.05 28.58
N LYS A 977 -37.21 -12.98 28.05
CA LYS A 977 -36.74 -11.81 28.82
C LYS A 977 -37.85 -11.06 29.55
N TYR A 978 -39.11 -11.18 29.12
CA TYR A 978 -40.23 -10.46 29.72
C TYR A 978 -40.88 -11.21 30.90
N LYS A 979 -40.59 -12.49 31.07
CA LYS A 979 -41.09 -13.35 32.18
C LYS A 979 -42.61 -13.25 32.38
N PHE A 980 -43.39 -13.31 31.29
CA PHE A 980 -44.84 -13.17 31.36
C PHE A 980 -45.50 -14.29 32.17
N LYS A 981 -46.48 -13.93 32.99
CA LYS A 981 -47.40 -14.91 33.60
C LYS A 981 -48.44 -15.30 32.55
N ARG A 982 -48.63 -16.61 32.33
CA ARG A 982 -49.59 -17.15 31.37
C ARG A 982 -50.68 -17.98 32.06
N PRO A 983 -51.56 -17.36 32.87
CA PRO A 983 -52.58 -18.08 33.63
C PRO A 983 -53.63 -18.76 32.74
N HIS A 984 -53.72 -18.39 31.46
CA HIS A 984 -54.70 -18.90 30.50
C HIS A 984 -54.05 -19.75 29.39
N ILE A 985 -52.79 -20.18 29.57
CA ILE A 985 -52.08 -20.99 28.58
C ILE A 985 -52.80 -22.31 28.24
N HIS A 986 -53.55 -22.86 29.19
CA HIS A 986 -54.36 -24.07 29.01
C HIS A 986 -55.54 -23.86 28.05
N LEU A 987 -55.92 -22.62 27.76
CA LEU A 987 -56.98 -22.25 26.80
C LEU A 987 -56.44 -21.99 25.38
N ARG A 988 -55.12 -22.09 25.17
CA ARG A 988 -54.49 -21.92 23.86
C ARG A 988 -55.01 -22.98 22.89
N GLN A 989 -55.58 -22.55 21.77
CA GLN A 989 -56.09 -23.48 20.77
C GLN A 989 -54.92 -24.26 20.14
N ARG A 990 -54.88 -25.59 20.33
CA ARG A 990 -53.97 -26.46 19.58
C ARG A 990 -54.63 -26.81 18.24
N LYS A 991 -54.15 -26.26 17.13
CA LYS A 991 -54.48 -26.83 15.81
C LYS A 991 -53.67 -28.11 15.63
N GLU A 992 -54.36 -29.25 15.59
CA GLU A 992 -53.82 -30.47 15.01
C GLU A 992 -53.43 -30.17 13.56
N THR A 993 -52.18 -30.46 13.22
CA THR A 993 -51.65 -30.36 11.86
C THR A 993 -52.35 -31.36 10.96
N THR A 994 -53.41 -30.93 10.28
CA THR A 994 -53.90 -31.57 9.06
C THR A 994 -53.69 -30.61 7.89
N GLY A 995 -53.04 -31.13 6.84
CA GLY A 995 -52.58 -30.36 5.70
C GLY A 995 -53.71 -29.88 4.76
N ASN A 996 -53.38 -28.81 4.04
CA ASN A 996 -54.00 -28.26 2.82
C ASN A 996 -55.47 -27.77 2.89
N ASN A 997 -55.64 -26.44 2.81
CA ASN A 997 -56.11 -25.68 1.63
C ASN A 997 -56.75 -24.35 2.06
N GLY A 998 -56.56 -23.31 1.24
CA GLY A 998 -57.47 -22.17 1.16
C GLY A 998 -56.82 -20.80 1.13
N ASN A 999 -56.51 -20.31 -0.07
CA ASN A 999 -56.55 -18.89 -0.37
C ASN A 999 -57.96 -18.38 -0.03
N ASN A 1000 -58.07 -17.52 0.99
CA ASN A 1000 -59.21 -16.63 1.15
C ASN A 1000 -58.65 -15.22 1.24
N GLU A 1001 -58.67 -14.52 0.10
CA GLU A 1001 -58.72 -13.07 0.07
C GLU A 1001 -60.07 -12.64 0.67
N SER A 1002 -60.06 -12.10 1.88
CA SER A 1002 -61.19 -11.36 2.41
C SER A 1002 -60.93 -9.87 2.18
N ASN A 1003 -61.82 -9.27 1.37
CA ASN A 1003 -61.93 -7.83 1.16
C ASN A 1003 -61.92 -7.06 2.50
N ASP A 1004 -60.90 -6.23 2.70
CA ASP A 1004 -60.85 -5.21 3.75
C ASP A 1004 -61.77 -4.05 3.35
N ASN A 1005 -63.06 -4.17 3.62
CA ASN A 1005 -64.01 -3.06 3.71
C ASN A 1005 -64.96 -3.35 4.86
N ASP A 1006 -64.53 -3.10 6.10
CA ASP A 1006 -65.42 -2.91 7.23
C ASP A 1006 -64.86 -1.81 8.13
N LEU A 1007 -65.57 -0.69 8.13
CA LEU A 1007 -65.22 0.59 8.74
C LEU A 1007 -65.69 0.72 10.20
N ASP A 1008 -66.10 -0.36 10.87
CA ASP A 1008 -66.51 -0.31 12.28
C ASP A 1008 -65.99 -1.53 13.06
N PHE A 1009 -65.02 -1.29 13.95
CA PHE A 1009 -64.44 -2.31 14.83
C PHE A 1009 -64.05 -1.71 16.21
N PRO A 1010 -63.96 -2.53 17.27
CA PRO A 1010 -64.58 -2.27 18.59
C PRO A 1010 -63.76 -1.41 19.57
N PHE A 1011 -62.85 -0.55 19.11
CA PHE A 1011 -61.88 0.15 19.97
C PHE A 1011 -61.88 1.68 19.90
#